data_AF-A0A1C4ZBH4-F1
#
_entry.id   AF-A0A1C4ZBH4-F1
#
_cell.length_a   1.000
_cell.length_b   1.000
_cell.length_c   1.000
_cell.angle_alpha   90.00
_cell.angle_beta   90.00
_cell.angle_gamma   90.00
#
_symmetry.space_group_name_H-M   'P 1'
#
loop_
_entity.id
_entity.type
_entity.pdbx_description
1 polymer ?
#
loop_
_entity_poly.entity_id
_entity_poly.type
_entity_poly.pdbx_seq_one_letter_code
_entity_poly.pdbx_strand_id
1 'polypeptide(L)'
;MSAPATVWRGRPDETGFLLLPLGALVFSSAVLLAVVFGLTVLARPGCGLGDVLNHPCSEMFVRMSNFFNLMAVPGVVLFAWQTLRQRRHTRPLEPGMFRAAEEVIAEVLASVALRRPTPVLLGTRLGRRAFTGGTGDKPYVALGPELLATAAKGPEGRAVFEAVLRHELAHVQNHDLLRLRFATVLRISTRATALGTGLLLLAQLIWVPGPLTAGGALGVVVRAALLAVLAELASRAFLRLREHQADVRAAGGDPDGIRVALHRGPEAPRGLPSRLWERLWDRHPSVATRLAALADPTAALTFPLGQLFAGGVFTAVALTNAQLLVDLMIDDEVLAVPAGEEVLWGGLAVLALAAIQPAIFLADGVWRDVRGRQLAGRPGRPAALGAVFAAGLLAGACLAPYAGLVHQPRPDGWPLLPSLVVLVAAAVLLCRWLTGLVRRAAPTTSVGRRVLLLPALPVGVGVLLLAWETLLWVGGRAYECDHYPVECGPLDTGRLALRVAGTPWAVAVLSLATLALLVVTLRRSTRGALVTAAGAALSGALLVLALPRLGVADALALDVWTSLDPRLGTPVAALALQVALLVAVPLAILLPRASAGPLAAGAGWLVLAAGLDAQLAEWADGPVAARPEDLTYAVGTFLGQALAVVLLGVAAGILIGRRRGRRPAGAPRPRQRKRTYQLADEVG
;
A
#
# COMPACT_ATOMS: atom_id res chain seq x y z
N MET A 1 -15.88 -27.77 -30.79
CA MET A 1 -15.31 -26.40 -30.89
C MET A 1 -15.20 -25.83 -29.49
N SER A 2 -13.99 -25.59 -28.98
CA SER A 2 -13.80 -24.91 -27.69
C SER A 2 -14.25 -23.46 -27.81
N ALA A 3 -15.01 -22.95 -26.83
CA ALA A 3 -15.38 -21.55 -26.79
C ALA A 3 -14.12 -20.68 -26.96
N PRO A 4 -14.16 -19.60 -27.76
CA PRO A 4 -13.01 -18.72 -27.92
C PRO A 4 -12.55 -18.27 -26.55
N ALA A 5 -11.25 -18.42 -26.28
CA ALA A 5 -10.66 -17.99 -25.03
C ALA A 5 -11.09 -16.54 -24.79
N THR A 6 -11.67 -16.26 -23.61
CA THR A 6 -12.13 -14.92 -23.27
C THR A 6 -10.95 -13.95 -23.37
N VAL A 7 -10.89 -13.19 -24.46
CA VAL A 7 -9.84 -12.21 -24.70
C VAL A 7 -9.93 -11.18 -23.59
N TRP A 8 -8.87 -11.07 -22.79
CA TRP A 8 -8.81 -10.11 -21.71
C TRP A 8 -8.87 -8.68 -22.28
N ARG A 9 -10.04 -8.05 -22.20
CA ARG A 9 -10.24 -6.62 -22.51
C ARG A 9 -9.91 -5.76 -21.30
N GLY A 10 -8.73 -5.95 -20.72
CA GLY A 10 -8.29 -5.27 -19.51
C GLY A 10 -8.61 -3.78 -19.49
N ARG A 11 -9.02 -3.24 -18.34
CA ARG A 11 -9.21 -1.78 -18.28
C ARG A 11 -7.85 -1.07 -18.15
N PRO A 12 -7.72 0.15 -18.71
CA PRO A 12 -6.49 0.94 -18.71
C PRO A 12 -5.88 1.19 -17.33
N ASP A 13 -6.66 1.17 -16.26
CA ASP A 13 -6.36 1.74 -14.95
C ASP A 13 -5.76 0.77 -13.92
N GLU A 14 -5.53 -0.49 -14.30
CA GLU A 14 -5.19 -1.57 -13.37
C GLU A 14 -3.74 -1.56 -12.85
N THR A 15 -2.88 -0.65 -13.33
CA THR A 15 -1.43 -0.67 -13.01
C THR A 15 -0.86 0.60 -12.40
N GLY A 16 -1.62 1.69 -12.38
CA GLY A 16 -1.12 3.00 -11.92
C GLY A 16 -0.63 3.01 -10.47
N PHE A 17 -1.19 2.14 -9.62
CA PHE A 17 -0.87 2.12 -8.20
C PHE A 17 0.47 1.45 -7.86
N LEU A 18 1.12 0.79 -8.83
CA LEU A 18 2.40 0.12 -8.63
C LEU A 18 3.55 1.09 -8.32
N LEU A 19 3.40 2.35 -8.70
CA LEU A 19 4.40 3.40 -8.48
C LEU A 19 4.13 4.22 -7.22
N LEU A 20 3.02 3.99 -6.50
CA LEU A 20 2.67 4.78 -5.32
C LEU A 20 3.71 4.69 -4.19
N PRO A 21 4.26 3.50 -3.83
CA PRO A 21 5.29 3.43 -2.80
C PRO A 21 6.56 4.18 -3.20
N LEU A 22 6.93 4.15 -4.49
CA LEU A 22 8.05 4.95 -5.00
C LEU A 22 7.76 6.45 -4.92
N GLY A 23 6.53 6.86 -5.22
CA GLY A 23 6.07 8.24 -5.02
C GLY A 23 6.16 8.68 -3.56
N ALA A 24 5.72 7.83 -2.63
CA ALA A 24 5.82 8.08 -1.19
C ALA A 24 7.28 8.21 -0.75
N LEU A 25 8.16 7.33 -1.22
CA LEU A 25 9.61 7.41 -0.96
C LEU A 25 10.19 8.75 -1.43
N VAL A 26 9.96 9.14 -2.69
CA VAL A 26 10.51 10.38 -3.25
C VAL A 26 10.00 11.59 -2.47
N PHE A 27 8.70 11.64 -2.18
CA PHE A 27 8.09 12.72 -1.42
C PHE A 27 8.65 12.80 0.00
N SER A 28 8.64 11.70 0.76
CA SER A 28 9.12 11.69 2.15
C SER A 28 10.61 12.04 2.24
N SER A 29 11.42 11.56 1.29
CA SER A 29 12.85 11.85 1.23
C SER A 29 13.10 13.32 0.90
N ALA A 30 12.36 13.89 -0.05
CA ALA A 30 12.49 15.30 -0.39
C ALA A 30 12.07 16.22 0.77
N VAL A 31 10.98 15.90 1.47
CA VAL A 31 10.53 16.67 2.65
C VAL A 31 11.56 16.58 3.76
N LEU A 32 11.97 15.36 4.14
CA LEU A 32 12.95 15.17 5.21
C LEU A 32 14.28 15.86 4.88
N LEU A 33 14.78 15.70 3.65
CA LEU A 33 16.03 16.34 3.22
C LEU A 33 15.92 17.87 3.26
N ALA A 34 14.77 18.45 2.87
CA ALA A 34 14.55 19.89 2.95
C ALA A 34 14.53 20.39 4.40
N VAL A 35 13.88 19.66 5.31
CA VAL A 35 13.83 19.98 6.75
C VAL A 35 15.21 19.88 7.37
N VAL A 36 15.89 18.74 7.22
CA VAL A 36 17.23 18.53 7.78
C VAL A 36 18.21 19.55 7.22
N PHE A 37 18.23 19.79 5.91
CA PHE A 37 19.12 20.80 5.32
C PHE A 37 18.80 22.21 5.81
N GLY A 38 17.52 22.55 5.95
CA GLY A 38 17.07 23.82 6.54
C GLY A 38 17.62 24.02 7.94
N LEU A 39 17.47 23.01 8.79
CA LEU A 39 17.94 23.02 10.18
C LEU A 39 19.47 23.03 10.30
N THR A 40 20.18 22.22 9.50
CA THR A 40 21.63 22.06 9.68
C THR A 40 22.46 23.12 8.96
N VAL A 41 21.98 23.63 7.81
CA VAL A 41 22.80 24.51 6.94
C VAL A 41 22.28 25.95 6.91
N LEU A 42 20.96 26.14 7.03
CA LEU A 42 20.33 27.44 6.82
C LEU A 42 19.86 28.11 8.11
N ALA A 43 19.85 27.39 9.23
CA ALA A 43 19.51 27.95 10.52
C ALA A 43 20.47 29.08 10.88
N ARG A 44 19.92 30.27 11.14
CA ARG A 44 20.67 31.32 11.80
C ARG A 44 20.78 30.96 13.29
N PRO A 45 21.89 31.28 13.95
CA PRO A 45 21.96 31.17 15.41
C PRO A 45 20.75 31.88 16.05
N GLY A 46 19.93 31.13 16.78
CA GLY A 46 18.71 31.64 17.43
C GLY A 46 17.40 31.59 16.61
N CYS A 47 17.36 30.95 15.43
CA CYS A 47 16.11 30.56 14.77
C CYS A 47 15.92 29.04 14.92
N GLY A 48 15.09 28.61 15.89
CA GLY A 48 14.63 27.22 15.98
C GLY A 48 13.50 26.91 14.99
N LEU A 49 13.14 25.63 14.82
CA LEU A 49 12.02 25.25 13.94
C LEU A 49 10.69 25.90 14.39
N GLY A 50 10.51 26.15 15.69
CA GLY A 50 9.36 26.87 16.25
C GLY A 50 9.31 28.36 15.87
N ASP A 51 10.46 28.98 15.66
CA ASP A 51 10.57 30.40 15.27
C ASP A 51 10.33 30.61 13.77
N VAL A 52 10.48 29.56 12.96
CA VAL A 52 10.32 29.58 11.49
C VAL A 52 8.88 29.86 11.08
N LEU A 53 7.93 29.49 11.93
CA LEU A 53 6.52 29.81 11.74
C LEU A 53 6.18 31.25 12.17
N ASN A 54 7.07 31.92 12.91
CA ASN A 54 6.93 33.30 13.33
C ASN A 54 7.71 34.25 12.39
N HIS A 55 7.21 35.49 12.26
CA HIS A 55 7.43 36.38 11.11
C HIS A 55 8.89 36.76 10.70
N PRO A 56 9.96 36.63 11.52
CA PRO A 56 11.33 36.93 11.07
C PRO A 56 12.13 35.73 10.49
N CYS A 57 11.76 34.47 10.74
CA CYS A 57 12.48 33.29 10.22
C CYS A 57 11.79 32.66 8.98
N SER A 58 10.78 33.32 8.39
CA SER A 58 10.03 32.87 7.20
C SER A 58 10.90 32.65 5.95
N GLU A 59 12.07 33.29 5.90
CA GLU A 59 13.07 33.05 4.84
C GLU A 59 13.53 31.59 4.83
N MET A 60 13.57 30.93 5.99
CA MET A 60 13.93 29.51 6.10
C MET A 60 12.87 28.62 5.46
N PHE A 61 11.57 28.90 5.69
CA PHE A 61 10.48 28.17 5.04
C PHE A 61 10.53 28.31 3.51
N VAL A 62 10.79 29.52 3.01
CA VAL A 62 10.97 29.77 1.57
C VAL A 62 12.17 28.97 1.03
N ARG A 63 13.29 28.94 1.75
CA ARG A 63 14.48 28.16 1.35
C ARG A 63 14.24 26.65 1.40
N MET A 64 13.52 26.14 2.41
CA MET A 64 13.12 24.73 2.51
C MET A 64 12.17 24.33 1.37
N SER A 65 11.18 25.18 1.07
CA SER A 65 10.29 24.99 -0.08
C SER A 65 11.06 24.99 -1.40
N ASN A 66 11.99 25.92 -1.58
CA ASN A 66 12.89 25.95 -2.75
C ASN A 66 13.74 24.69 -2.85
N PHE A 67 14.23 24.17 -1.73
CA PHE A 67 15.03 22.94 -1.70
C PHE A 67 14.18 21.69 -2.00
N PHE A 68 12.98 21.58 -1.44
CA PHE A 68 12.00 20.55 -1.81
C PHE A 68 11.71 20.60 -3.32
N ASN A 69 11.49 21.81 -3.84
CA ASN A 69 11.31 22.03 -5.28
C ASN A 69 12.55 21.60 -6.07
N LEU A 70 13.77 21.90 -5.61
CA LEU A 70 15.00 21.43 -6.25
C LEU A 70 15.12 19.90 -6.32
N MET A 71 14.43 19.14 -5.47
CA MET A 71 14.43 17.67 -5.51
C MET A 71 13.26 17.10 -6.31
N ALA A 72 12.08 17.72 -6.25
CA ALA A 72 10.87 17.26 -6.94
C ALA A 72 10.77 17.77 -8.40
N VAL A 73 11.15 19.02 -8.66
CA VAL A 73 10.99 19.73 -9.93
C VAL A 73 11.91 19.24 -11.06
N PRO A 74 13.17 18.80 -10.83
CA PRO A 74 14.02 18.32 -11.92
C PRO A 74 13.39 17.19 -12.74
N GLY A 75 12.64 16.30 -12.08
CA GLY A 75 11.88 15.25 -12.75
C GLY A 75 10.86 15.80 -13.74
N VAL A 76 10.11 16.83 -13.34
CA VAL A 76 9.11 17.51 -14.17
C VAL A 76 9.78 18.30 -15.30
N VAL A 77 10.84 19.06 -15.00
CA VAL A 77 11.56 19.89 -15.98
C VAL A 77 12.24 19.05 -17.05
N LEU A 78 12.99 18.02 -16.66
CA LEU A 78 13.65 17.13 -17.61
C LEU A 78 12.64 16.36 -18.45
N PHE A 79 11.53 15.93 -17.86
CA PHE A 79 10.43 15.31 -18.62
C PHE A 79 9.81 16.29 -19.62
N ALA A 80 9.52 17.53 -19.22
CA ALA A 80 8.97 18.57 -20.09
C ALA A 80 9.92 18.89 -21.24
N TRP A 81 11.22 19.03 -20.96
CA TRP A 81 12.26 19.23 -21.97
C TRP A 81 12.34 18.05 -22.96
N GLN A 82 12.33 16.80 -22.47
CA GLN A 82 12.30 15.62 -23.33
C GLN A 82 11.05 15.60 -24.23
N THR A 83 9.89 15.95 -23.68
CA THR A 83 8.62 16.01 -24.43
C THR A 83 8.65 17.09 -25.50
N LEU A 84 9.17 18.28 -25.18
CA LEU A 84 9.33 19.38 -26.14
C LEU A 84 10.29 18.99 -27.26
N ARG A 85 11.43 18.37 -26.91
CA ARG A 85 12.40 17.87 -27.88
C ARG A 85 11.79 16.82 -28.81
N GLN A 86 11.00 15.89 -28.28
CA GLN A 86 10.28 14.90 -29.10
C GLN A 86 9.28 15.58 -30.04
N ARG A 87 8.48 16.52 -29.54
CA ARG A 87 7.51 17.27 -30.37
C ARG A 87 8.16 18.04 -31.52
N ARG A 88 9.35 18.62 -31.31
CA ARG A 88 10.12 19.29 -32.38
C ARG A 88 10.55 18.36 -33.51
N HIS A 89 10.60 17.04 -33.26
CA HIS A 89 10.98 16.03 -34.25
C HIS A 89 9.78 15.23 -34.80
N THR A 90 8.55 15.62 -34.46
CA THR A 90 7.33 15.04 -35.02
C THR A 90 6.63 16.07 -35.90
N ARG A 91 6.20 15.65 -37.10
CA ARG A 91 5.44 16.48 -38.05
C ARG A 91 4.16 15.78 -38.47
N PRO A 92 3.12 16.50 -38.91
CA PRO A 92 2.00 15.88 -39.60
C PRO A 92 2.48 15.03 -40.78
N LEU A 93 1.79 13.93 -41.05
CA LEU A 93 2.05 13.13 -42.25
C LEU A 93 1.57 13.93 -43.47
N GLU A 94 2.46 14.16 -44.43
CA GLU A 94 2.09 14.83 -45.68
C GLU A 94 1.25 13.88 -46.55
N PRO A 95 0.04 14.29 -46.99
CA PRO A 95 -0.85 13.42 -47.75
C PRO A 95 -0.18 12.83 -48.99
N GLY A 96 -0.31 11.51 -49.16
CA GLY A 96 0.19 10.80 -50.34
C GLY A 96 1.67 10.44 -50.30
N MET A 97 2.46 10.95 -49.35
CA MET A 97 3.88 10.58 -49.19
C MET A 97 4.04 9.10 -48.85
N PHE A 98 3.13 8.54 -48.05
CA PHE A 98 3.13 7.14 -47.63
C PHE A 98 1.75 6.51 -47.84
N ARG A 99 1.21 6.58 -49.07
CA ARG A 99 -0.17 6.15 -49.40
C ARG A 99 -0.56 4.79 -48.81
N ALA A 100 0.28 3.76 -48.99
CA ALA A 100 0.01 2.42 -48.45
C ALA A 100 -0.07 2.40 -46.90
N ALA A 101 0.73 3.22 -46.21
CA ALA A 101 0.67 3.34 -44.76
C ALA A 101 -0.55 4.15 -44.31
N GLU A 102 -0.92 5.21 -45.03
CA GLU A 102 -2.10 6.04 -44.76
C GLU A 102 -3.39 5.21 -44.81
N GLU A 103 -3.53 4.33 -45.80
CA GLU A 103 -4.65 3.39 -45.93
C GLU A 103 -4.74 2.47 -44.71
N VAL A 104 -3.62 1.83 -44.32
CA VAL A 104 -3.58 0.95 -43.14
C VAL A 104 -3.85 1.73 -41.85
N ILE A 105 -3.33 2.97 -41.74
CA ILE A 105 -3.60 3.84 -40.59
C ILE A 105 -5.09 4.13 -40.47
N ALA A 106 -5.75 4.50 -41.57
CA ALA A 106 -7.19 4.78 -41.57
C ALA A 106 -8.00 3.54 -41.17
N GLU A 107 -7.66 2.37 -41.71
CA GLU A 107 -8.31 1.09 -41.38
C GLU A 107 -8.13 0.72 -39.89
N VAL A 108 -6.90 0.80 -39.37
CA VAL A 108 -6.63 0.47 -37.97
C VAL A 108 -7.30 1.48 -37.03
N LEU A 109 -7.25 2.78 -37.34
CA LEU A 109 -7.93 3.79 -36.52
C LEU A 109 -9.45 3.59 -36.49
N ALA A 110 -10.05 3.15 -37.61
CA ALA A 110 -11.48 2.83 -37.67
C ALA A 110 -11.83 1.56 -36.87
N SER A 111 -10.93 0.57 -36.81
CA SER A 111 -11.16 -0.69 -36.07
C SER A 111 -10.89 -0.60 -34.56
N VAL A 112 -10.21 0.46 -34.09
CA VAL A 112 -9.79 0.60 -32.68
C VAL A 112 -10.65 1.65 -31.96
N ALA A 113 -11.35 1.23 -30.92
CA ALA A 113 -12.10 2.16 -30.06
C ALA A 113 -11.16 3.04 -29.23
N LEU A 114 -10.98 4.30 -29.66
CA LEU A 114 -10.20 5.33 -28.97
C LEU A 114 -11.14 6.29 -28.23
N ARG A 115 -10.78 6.66 -27.00
CA ARG A 115 -11.56 7.65 -26.21
C ARG A 115 -11.35 9.08 -26.67
N ARG A 116 -10.22 9.33 -27.34
CA ARG A 116 -9.77 10.65 -27.77
C ARG A 116 -9.23 10.55 -29.20
N PRO A 117 -9.43 11.58 -30.03
CA PRO A 117 -8.76 11.67 -31.32
C PRO A 117 -7.25 11.55 -31.13
N THR A 118 -6.62 10.65 -31.88
CA THR A 118 -5.19 10.35 -31.77
C THR A 118 -4.56 10.48 -33.14
N PRO A 119 -3.98 11.66 -33.48
CA PRO A 119 -3.30 11.83 -34.76
C PRO A 119 -2.07 10.93 -34.86
N VAL A 120 -1.83 10.44 -36.07
CA VAL A 120 -0.60 9.75 -36.45
C VAL A 120 0.34 10.76 -37.10
N LEU A 121 1.56 10.86 -36.58
CA LEU A 121 2.58 11.83 -36.97
C LEU A 121 3.80 11.13 -37.54
N LEU A 122 4.54 11.82 -38.41
CA LEU A 122 5.85 11.40 -38.88
C LEU A 122 6.93 11.80 -37.87
N GLY A 123 7.63 10.81 -37.31
CA GLY A 123 8.82 11.01 -36.48
C GLY A 123 10.09 10.98 -37.33
N THR A 124 10.61 12.16 -37.70
CA THR A 124 11.68 12.29 -38.72
C THR A 124 13.01 11.63 -38.34
N ARG A 125 13.22 11.29 -37.06
CA ARG A 125 14.44 10.66 -36.53
C ARG A 125 14.23 9.26 -35.94
N LEU A 126 13.08 8.64 -36.17
CA LEU A 126 12.75 7.35 -35.55
C LEU A 126 13.24 6.12 -36.33
N GLY A 127 13.58 6.24 -37.62
CA GLY A 127 13.93 5.10 -38.47
C GLY A 127 12.79 4.07 -38.53
N ARG A 128 13.05 2.82 -38.10
CA ARG A 128 12.04 1.73 -38.02
C ARG A 128 11.20 1.74 -36.73
N ARG A 129 11.36 2.75 -35.87
CA ARG A 129 10.70 2.78 -34.55
C ARG A 129 9.37 3.52 -34.62
N ALA A 130 8.53 3.24 -33.64
CA ALA A 130 7.36 4.03 -33.30
C ALA A 130 7.44 4.45 -31.83
N PHE A 131 6.66 5.46 -31.46
CA PHE A 131 6.35 5.72 -30.06
C PHE A 131 5.01 6.44 -29.92
N THR A 132 4.40 6.27 -28.75
CA THR A 132 3.22 7.01 -28.33
C THR A 132 3.62 8.21 -27.47
N GLY A 133 3.13 9.40 -27.83
CA GLY A 133 3.46 10.66 -27.16
C GLY A 133 2.23 11.52 -26.85
N GLY A 134 2.48 12.72 -26.29
CA GLY A 134 1.40 13.67 -25.97
C GLY A 134 0.92 13.58 -24.52
N THR A 135 -0.19 14.26 -24.21
CA THR A 135 -0.84 14.25 -22.89
C THR A 135 -1.97 13.22 -22.86
N GLY A 136 -2.56 12.95 -21.68
CA GLY A 136 -3.73 12.07 -21.59
C GLY A 136 -4.91 12.55 -22.45
N ASP A 137 -5.09 13.88 -22.59
CA ASP A 137 -6.17 14.47 -23.40
C ASP A 137 -5.83 14.69 -24.87
N LYS A 138 -4.54 14.83 -25.19
CA LYS A 138 -4.03 15.04 -26.55
C LYS A 138 -2.93 14.01 -26.86
N PRO A 139 -3.26 12.70 -26.93
CA PRO A 139 -2.32 11.67 -27.32
C PRO A 139 -2.00 11.76 -28.81
N TYR A 140 -0.84 11.28 -29.22
CA TYR A 140 -0.49 11.07 -30.63
C TYR A 140 0.38 9.82 -30.76
N VAL A 141 0.41 9.23 -31.96
CA VAL A 141 1.34 8.15 -32.32
C VAL A 141 2.33 8.71 -33.33
N ALA A 142 3.63 8.56 -33.09
CA ALA A 142 4.67 8.96 -34.04
C ALA A 142 5.32 7.72 -34.65
N LEU A 143 5.35 7.68 -35.99
CA LEU A 143 5.90 6.57 -36.77
C LEU A 143 7.14 7.04 -37.54
N GLY A 144 8.20 6.24 -37.53
CA GLY A 144 9.39 6.54 -38.31
C GLY A 144 9.23 6.25 -39.81
N PRO A 145 10.02 6.92 -40.67
CA PRO A 145 9.88 6.81 -42.12
C PRO A 145 10.12 5.39 -42.65
N GLU A 146 11.06 4.64 -42.07
CA GLU A 146 11.34 3.26 -42.50
C GLU A 146 10.23 2.29 -42.06
N LEU A 147 9.56 2.58 -40.94
CA LEU A 147 8.39 1.82 -40.50
C LEU A 147 7.20 2.07 -41.43
N LEU A 148 6.93 3.34 -41.78
CA LEU A 148 5.89 3.71 -42.75
C LEU A 148 6.12 3.04 -44.11
N ALA A 149 7.36 3.03 -44.60
CA ALA A 149 7.72 2.34 -45.84
C ALA A 149 7.51 0.82 -45.79
N THR A 150 7.41 0.22 -44.60
CA THR A 150 7.19 -1.24 -44.44
C THR A 150 5.78 -1.65 -44.89
N ALA A 151 4.79 -0.76 -44.80
CA ALA A 151 3.42 -1.03 -45.24
C ALA A 151 3.32 -1.36 -46.75
N ALA A 152 4.25 -0.83 -47.56
CA ALA A 152 4.29 -1.07 -49.01
C ALA A 152 5.04 -2.35 -49.41
N LYS A 153 5.68 -3.07 -48.48
CA LYS A 153 6.52 -4.25 -48.76
C LYS A 153 5.74 -5.56 -48.85
N GLY A 154 4.59 -5.53 -49.52
CA GLY A 154 3.70 -6.69 -49.69
C GLY A 154 2.90 -7.05 -48.42
N PRO A 155 2.17 -8.18 -48.44
CA PRO A 155 1.22 -8.57 -47.39
C PRO A 155 1.86 -8.70 -46.00
N GLU A 156 3.06 -9.27 -45.94
CA GLU A 156 3.77 -9.47 -44.68
C GLU A 156 4.32 -8.16 -44.10
N GLY A 157 4.76 -7.24 -44.97
CA GLY A 157 5.17 -5.89 -44.56
C GLY A 157 4.00 -5.08 -44.00
N ARG A 158 2.84 -5.17 -44.65
CA ARG A 158 1.57 -4.62 -44.16
C ARG A 158 1.23 -5.15 -42.77
N ALA A 159 1.24 -6.48 -42.59
CA ALA A 159 0.92 -7.11 -41.30
C ALA A 159 1.87 -6.64 -40.17
N VAL A 160 3.17 -6.53 -40.44
CA VAL A 160 4.14 -6.02 -39.45
C VAL A 160 3.84 -4.56 -39.09
N PHE A 161 3.57 -3.71 -40.08
CA PHE A 161 3.24 -2.30 -39.85
C PHE A 161 1.95 -2.15 -39.03
N GLU A 162 0.91 -2.89 -39.40
CA GLU A 162 -0.39 -2.91 -38.75
C GLU A 162 -0.29 -3.37 -37.29
N ALA A 163 0.49 -4.42 -37.04
CA ALA A 163 0.78 -4.93 -35.70
C ALA A 163 1.49 -3.90 -34.81
N VAL A 164 2.52 -3.21 -35.34
CA VAL A 164 3.21 -2.13 -34.61
C VAL A 164 2.25 -0.97 -34.32
N LEU A 165 1.44 -0.57 -35.29
CA LEU A 165 0.46 0.51 -35.10
C LEU A 165 -0.57 0.15 -34.02
N ARG A 166 -1.09 -1.09 -34.01
CA ARG A 166 -2.00 -1.57 -32.96
C ARG A 166 -1.33 -1.58 -31.58
N HIS A 167 -0.05 -1.94 -31.49
CA HIS A 167 0.71 -1.89 -30.24
C HIS A 167 0.80 -0.46 -29.69
N GLU A 168 1.13 0.52 -30.53
CA GLU A 168 1.17 1.93 -30.10
C GLU A 168 -0.21 2.47 -29.71
N LEU A 169 -1.25 2.14 -30.48
CA LEU A 169 -2.62 2.51 -30.12
C LEU A 169 -3.08 1.83 -28.83
N ALA A 170 -2.58 0.63 -28.52
CA ALA A 170 -2.85 -0.04 -27.25
C ALA A 170 -2.28 0.75 -26.07
N HIS A 171 -1.14 1.44 -26.20
CA HIS A 171 -0.64 2.36 -25.18
C HIS A 171 -1.59 3.55 -24.95
N VAL A 172 -2.14 4.13 -26.02
CA VAL A 172 -3.13 5.21 -25.95
C VAL A 172 -4.40 4.75 -25.27
N GLN A 173 -5.01 3.68 -25.77
CA GLN A 173 -6.22 3.09 -25.20
C GLN A 173 -6.04 2.81 -23.72
N ASN A 174 -4.82 2.40 -23.34
CA ASN A 174 -4.54 1.92 -22.02
C ASN A 174 -3.85 2.94 -21.10
N HIS A 175 -3.91 4.21 -21.53
CA HIS A 175 -3.58 5.44 -20.79
C HIS A 175 -2.14 5.43 -20.27
N ASP A 176 -1.22 4.88 -21.06
CA ASP A 176 0.18 4.73 -20.68
C ASP A 176 0.92 6.04 -20.50
N LEU A 177 0.54 7.07 -21.27
CA LEU A 177 1.22 8.35 -21.27
C LEU A 177 1.34 8.97 -19.87
N LEU A 178 0.27 8.96 -19.07
CA LEU A 178 0.31 9.51 -17.70
C LEU A 178 1.22 8.69 -16.78
N ARG A 179 1.26 7.36 -16.95
CA ARG A 179 2.05 6.48 -16.09
C ARG A 179 3.52 6.48 -16.47
N LEU A 180 3.82 6.50 -17.76
CA LEU A 180 5.17 6.68 -18.28
C LEU A 180 5.77 8.00 -17.80
N ARG A 181 4.98 9.08 -17.83
CA ARG A 181 5.31 10.39 -17.25
C ARG A 181 5.64 10.26 -15.79
N PHE A 182 4.71 9.73 -15.00
CA PHE A 182 4.87 9.59 -13.57
C PHE A 182 6.10 8.74 -13.21
N ALA A 183 6.27 7.58 -13.86
CA ALA A 183 7.46 6.73 -13.70
C ALA A 183 8.76 7.48 -14.04
N THR A 184 8.78 8.25 -15.12
CA THR A 184 9.96 9.02 -15.54
C THR A 184 10.29 10.12 -14.55
N VAL A 185 9.29 10.87 -14.07
CA VAL A 185 9.45 11.89 -13.03
C VAL A 185 10.01 11.25 -11.78
N LEU A 186 9.37 10.21 -11.23
CA LEU A 186 9.82 9.54 -10.01
C LEU A 186 11.25 9.02 -10.13
N ARG A 187 11.61 8.44 -11.27
CA ARG A 187 12.95 7.93 -11.54
C ARG A 187 14.02 9.02 -11.53
N ILE A 188 13.73 10.16 -12.14
CA ILE A 188 14.64 11.31 -12.15
C ILE A 188 14.70 11.94 -10.74
N SER A 189 13.56 12.14 -10.10
CA SER A 189 13.47 12.68 -8.75
C SER A 189 14.19 11.80 -7.73
N THR A 190 14.13 10.46 -7.84
CA THR A 190 14.87 9.56 -6.94
C THR A 190 16.39 9.74 -7.08
N ARG A 191 16.88 9.97 -8.30
CA ARG A 191 18.30 10.28 -8.53
C ARG A 191 18.65 11.65 -7.97
N ALA A 192 17.76 12.64 -8.13
CA ALA A 192 17.94 13.96 -7.55
C ALA A 192 17.98 13.90 -6.01
N THR A 193 17.08 13.17 -5.36
CA THR A 193 17.11 12.98 -3.89
C THR A 193 18.35 12.24 -3.42
N ALA A 194 18.84 11.25 -4.18
CA ALA A 194 20.10 10.56 -3.87
C ALA A 194 21.30 11.53 -3.97
N LEU A 195 21.35 12.36 -5.02
CA LEU A 195 22.36 13.42 -5.16
C LEU A 195 22.25 14.44 -4.02
N GLY A 196 21.04 14.90 -3.70
CA GLY A 196 20.77 15.81 -2.60
C GLY A 196 21.21 15.25 -1.24
N THR A 197 21.07 13.96 -1.03
CA THR A 197 21.61 13.27 0.16
C THR A 197 23.13 13.35 0.21
N GLY A 198 23.81 13.14 -0.93
CA GLY A 198 25.26 13.34 -1.03
C GLY A 198 25.70 14.78 -0.74
N LEU A 199 24.92 15.77 -1.21
CA LEU A 199 25.18 17.18 -0.91
C LEU A 199 24.97 17.51 0.58
N LEU A 200 23.93 16.95 1.21
CA LEU A 200 23.72 17.11 2.65
C LEU A 200 24.88 16.49 3.45
N LEU A 201 25.36 15.30 3.08
CA LEU A 201 26.53 14.69 3.72
C LEU A 201 27.77 15.57 3.58
N LEU A 202 28.03 16.07 2.38
CA LEU A 202 29.13 17.00 2.14
C LEU A 202 28.99 18.25 3.01
N ALA A 203 27.76 18.77 3.15
CA ALA A 203 27.49 19.90 4.01
C ALA A 203 27.77 19.62 5.49
N GLN A 204 27.32 18.47 5.99
CA GLN A 204 27.57 18.08 7.38
C GLN A 204 29.07 17.89 7.67
N LEU A 205 29.83 17.36 6.71
CA LEU A 205 31.29 17.23 6.84
C LEU A 205 32.02 18.58 6.89
N ILE A 206 31.48 19.63 6.25
CA ILE A 206 32.11 20.95 6.19
C ILE A 206 31.69 21.84 7.37
N TRP A 207 30.42 21.80 7.76
CA TRP A 207 29.81 22.82 8.62
C TRP A 207 29.39 22.34 10.03
N VAL A 208 29.37 21.04 10.32
CA VAL A 208 28.92 20.52 11.63
C VAL A 208 30.11 20.15 12.53
N PRO A 209 30.20 20.70 13.75
CA PRO A 209 31.21 20.27 14.72
C PRO A 209 30.92 18.84 15.20
N GLY A 210 31.87 17.93 15.00
CA GLY A 210 31.69 16.49 15.22
C GLY A 210 31.24 15.74 13.96
N PRO A 211 32.05 15.77 12.88
CA PRO A 211 31.66 15.22 11.59
C PRO A 211 31.37 13.73 11.67
N LEU A 212 30.44 13.26 10.85
CA LEU A 212 30.17 11.84 10.66
C LEU A 212 31.46 11.06 10.43
N THR A 213 31.55 9.89 11.07
CA THR A 213 32.63 8.94 10.78
C THR A 213 32.59 8.57 9.30
N ALA A 214 33.76 8.29 8.71
CA ALA A 214 33.85 7.88 7.31
C ALA A 214 32.95 6.66 7.01
N GLY A 215 32.83 5.74 7.96
CA GLY A 215 31.93 4.59 7.89
C GLY A 215 30.45 4.99 7.84
N GLY A 216 30.04 5.95 8.67
CA GLY A 216 28.67 6.49 8.65
C GLY A 216 28.33 7.18 7.33
N ALA A 217 29.20 8.06 6.85
CA ALA A 217 29.02 8.73 5.57
C ALA A 217 28.95 7.74 4.40
N LEU A 218 29.85 6.76 4.35
CA LEU A 218 29.84 5.69 3.33
C LEU A 218 28.54 4.87 3.40
N GLY A 219 28.09 4.52 4.61
CA GLY A 219 26.84 3.79 4.83
C GLY A 219 25.63 4.51 4.23
N VAL A 220 25.51 5.83 4.45
CA VAL A 220 24.43 6.64 3.88
C VAL A 220 24.49 6.68 2.36
N VAL A 221 25.68 6.90 1.77
CA VAL A 221 25.87 6.93 0.32
C VAL A 221 25.48 5.61 -0.32
N VAL A 222 25.92 4.49 0.27
CA VAL A 222 25.58 3.13 -0.21
C VAL A 222 24.07 2.89 -0.14
N ARG A 223 23.42 3.22 0.98
CA ARG A 223 21.96 3.09 1.13
C ARG A 223 21.20 3.92 0.10
N ALA A 224 21.57 5.18 -0.10
CA ALA A 224 20.97 6.06 -1.10
C ALA A 224 21.16 5.54 -2.53
N ALA A 225 22.36 5.03 -2.86
CA ALA A 225 22.66 4.43 -4.16
C ALA A 225 21.83 3.15 -4.39
N LEU A 226 21.73 2.28 -3.39
CA LEU A 226 20.91 1.06 -3.45
C LEU A 226 19.42 1.39 -3.67
N LEU A 227 18.89 2.40 -2.98
CA LEU A 227 17.51 2.86 -3.19
C LEU A 227 17.29 3.41 -4.61
N ALA A 228 18.24 4.19 -5.14
CA ALA A 228 18.16 4.69 -6.51
C ALA A 228 18.20 3.54 -7.55
N VAL A 229 19.05 2.53 -7.33
CA VAL A 229 19.11 1.33 -8.18
C VAL A 229 17.79 0.55 -8.09
N LEU A 230 17.26 0.33 -6.90
CA LEU A 230 16.00 -0.39 -6.71
C LEU A 230 14.81 0.35 -7.36
N ALA A 231 14.76 1.68 -7.22
CA ALA A 231 13.77 2.53 -7.88
C ALA A 231 13.85 2.45 -9.41
N GLU A 232 15.06 2.44 -9.98
CA GLU A 232 15.26 2.25 -11.41
C GLU A 232 14.77 0.88 -11.87
N LEU A 233 15.14 -0.19 -11.15
CA LEU A 233 14.73 -1.56 -11.47
C LEU A 233 13.21 -1.73 -11.36
N ALA A 234 12.59 -1.19 -10.31
CA ALA A 234 11.13 -1.20 -10.13
C ALA A 234 10.43 -0.43 -11.26
N SER A 235 10.95 0.74 -11.63
CA SER A 235 10.43 1.54 -12.74
C SER A 235 10.55 0.81 -14.08
N ARG A 236 11.70 0.15 -14.37
CA ARG A 236 11.86 -0.64 -15.59
C ARG A 236 10.96 -1.87 -15.61
N ALA A 237 10.81 -2.56 -14.48
CA ALA A 237 9.87 -3.68 -14.36
C ALA A 237 8.43 -3.23 -14.61
N PHE A 238 8.06 -2.05 -14.11
CA PHE A 238 6.76 -1.43 -14.40
C PHE A 238 6.60 -1.16 -15.91
N LEU A 239 7.60 -0.58 -16.57
CA LEU A 239 7.53 -0.30 -18.01
C LEU A 239 7.41 -1.59 -18.83
N ARG A 240 8.22 -2.63 -18.55
CA ARG A 240 8.12 -3.94 -19.23
C ARG A 240 6.73 -4.57 -19.09
N LEU A 241 6.10 -4.43 -17.91
CA LEU A 241 4.74 -4.89 -17.69
C LEU A 241 3.72 -4.16 -18.59
N ARG A 242 3.94 -2.87 -18.87
CA ARG A 242 3.08 -2.09 -19.76
C ARG A 242 3.24 -2.48 -21.23
N GLU A 243 4.46 -2.80 -21.66
CA GLU A 243 4.73 -3.38 -22.98
C GLU A 243 3.96 -4.70 -23.18
N HIS A 244 4.01 -5.62 -22.19
CA HIS A 244 3.25 -6.86 -22.23
C HIS A 244 1.74 -6.64 -22.34
N GLN A 245 1.21 -5.62 -21.64
CA GLN A 245 -0.21 -5.29 -21.71
C GLN A 245 -0.61 -4.66 -23.04
N ALA A 246 0.29 -3.89 -23.67
CA ALA A 246 0.09 -3.37 -25.02
C ALA A 246 0.10 -4.50 -26.05
N ASP A 247 1.05 -5.45 -25.94
CA ASP A 247 1.12 -6.64 -26.81
C ASP A 247 -0.14 -7.49 -26.74
N VAL A 248 -0.56 -7.87 -25.53
CA VAL A 248 -1.77 -8.68 -25.31
C VAL A 248 -3.01 -7.99 -25.88
N ARG A 249 -3.08 -6.67 -25.77
CA ARG A 249 -4.21 -5.90 -26.30
C ARG A 249 -4.19 -5.83 -27.82
N ALA A 250 -3.04 -5.54 -28.41
CA ALA A 250 -2.87 -5.47 -29.86
C ALA A 250 -3.16 -6.84 -30.50
N ALA A 251 -2.72 -7.92 -29.86
CA ALA A 251 -2.99 -9.30 -30.27
C ALA A 251 -4.48 -9.68 -30.16
N GLY A 252 -5.30 -8.93 -29.43
CA GLY A 252 -6.75 -9.10 -29.41
C GLY A 252 -7.42 -8.73 -30.75
N GLY A 253 -6.77 -7.93 -31.59
CA GLY A 253 -7.21 -7.62 -32.95
C GLY A 253 -6.49 -8.44 -34.02
N ASP A 254 -5.20 -8.69 -33.85
CA ASP A 254 -4.38 -9.45 -34.80
C ASP A 254 -3.24 -10.18 -34.06
N PRO A 255 -3.46 -11.42 -33.58
CA PRO A 255 -2.46 -12.16 -32.82
C PRO A 255 -1.28 -12.62 -33.68
N ASP A 256 -1.52 -12.96 -34.95
CA ASP A 256 -0.49 -13.49 -35.84
C ASP A 256 0.42 -12.38 -36.37
N GLY A 257 -0.13 -11.22 -36.73
CA GLY A 257 0.68 -10.06 -37.11
C GLY A 257 1.62 -9.62 -35.99
N ILE A 258 1.18 -9.65 -34.73
CA ILE A 258 2.05 -9.35 -33.58
C ILE A 258 3.18 -10.39 -33.46
N ARG A 259 2.89 -11.69 -33.62
CA ARG A 259 3.92 -12.75 -33.58
C ARG A 259 4.96 -12.55 -34.70
N VAL A 260 4.51 -12.27 -35.92
CA VAL A 260 5.38 -12.00 -37.08
C VAL A 260 6.24 -10.76 -36.84
N ALA A 261 5.65 -9.67 -36.35
CA ALA A 261 6.37 -8.44 -36.01
C ALA A 261 7.46 -8.67 -34.95
N LEU A 262 7.18 -9.50 -33.95
CA LEU A 262 8.15 -9.85 -32.90
C LEU A 262 9.33 -10.68 -33.41
N HIS A 263 9.11 -11.61 -34.35
CA HIS A 263 10.17 -12.45 -34.91
C HIS A 263 11.13 -11.67 -35.83
N ARG A 264 10.66 -10.56 -36.41
CA ARG A 264 11.47 -9.67 -37.26
C ARG A 264 12.19 -8.56 -36.49
N GLY A 265 12.02 -8.51 -35.16
CA GLY A 265 12.76 -7.59 -34.30
C GLY A 265 14.26 -7.91 -34.28
N PRO A 266 15.12 -6.93 -33.92
CA PRO A 266 16.55 -7.16 -33.78
C PRO A 266 16.82 -8.30 -32.79
N GLU A 267 17.63 -9.29 -33.18
CA GLU A 267 18.06 -10.37 -32.30
C GLU A 267 18.84 -9.81 -31.11
N ALA A 268 18.56 -10.34 -29.91
CA ALA A 268 19.33 -9.99 -28.72
C ALA A 268 20.77 -10.53 -28.82
N PRO A 269 21.79 -9.79 -28.34
CA PRO A 269 23.17 -10.24 -28.36
C PRO A 269 23.38 -11.58 -27.62
N ARG A 270 24.28 -12.41 -28.14
CA ARG A 270 24.50 -13.80 -27.68
C ARG A 270 25.67 -13.87 -26.67
N GLY A 271 25.38 -13.96 -25.35
CA GLY A 271 26.37 -14.29 -24.29
C GLY A 271 25.72 -14.57 -22.92
N LEU A 272 26.17 -15.57 -22.14
CA LEU A 272 25.43 -16.09 -20.96
C LEU A 272 25.45 -15.24 -19.67
N PRO A 273 26.59 -14.73 -19.18
CA PRO A 273 26.60 -13.92 -17.94
C PRO A 273 26.15 -12.46 -18.18
N SER A 274 26.42 -11.89 -19.36
CA SER A 274 25.96 -10.55 -19.72
C SER A 274 24.43 -10.46 -19.80
N ARG A 275 23.75 -11.55 -20.20
CA ARG A 275 22.30 -11.61 -20.35
C ARG A 275 21.50 -11.28 -19.10
N LEU A 276 21.92 -11.65 -17.89
CA LEU A 276 21.08 -11.43 -16.71
C LEU A 276 21.12 -9.96 -16.27
N TRP A 277 22.31 -9.35 -16.32
CA TRP A 277 22.50 -7.92 -16.08
C TRP A 277 21.86 -7.06 -17.17
N GLU A 278 22.04 -7.44 -18.44
CA GLU A 278 21.37 -6.81 -19.58
C GLU A 278 19.84 -6.88 -19.41
N ARG A 279 19.27 -8.05 -19.10
CA ARG A 279 17.83 -8.23 -18.88
C ARG A 279 17.27 -7.35 -17.76
N LEU A 280 18.01 -7.18 -16.66
CA LEU A 280 17.61 -6.30 -15.57
C LEU A 280 17.52 -4.85 -16.07
N TRP A 281 18.49 -4.46 -16.91
CA TRP A 281 18.59 -3.12 -17.47
C TRP A 281 17.83 -2.90 -18.78
N ASP A 282 17.28 -3.92 -19.41
CA ASP A 282 16.50 -3.73 -20.62
C ASP A 282 15.21 -2.94 -20.33
N ARG A 283 14.99 -1.90 -21.14
CA ARG A 283 13.77 -1.08 -21.07
C ARG A 283 12.57 -1.79 -21.66
N HIS A 284 12.79 -2.65 -22.67
CA HIS A 284 11.77 -3.45 -23.30
C HIS A 284 11.98 -4.93 -22.94
N PRO A 285 10.90 -5.72 -22.78
CA PRO A 285 11.02 -7.15 -22.58
C PRO A 285 11.61 -7.83 -23.84
N SER A 286 12.35 -8.91 -23.63
CA SER A 286 12.88 -9.72 -24.74
C SER A 286 11.75 -10.32 -25.58
N VAL A 287 12.03 -10.60 -26.85
CA VAL A 287 11.08 -11.24 -27.78
C VAL A 287 10.47 -12.51 -27.19
N ALA A 288 11.29 -13.38 -26.61
CA ALA A 288 10.81 -14.61 -25.96
C ALA A 288 9.83 -14.33 -24.81
N THR A 289 10.07 -13.29 -24.00
CA THR A 289 9.17 -12.91 -22.91
C THR A 289 7.87 -12.32 -23.44
N ARG A 290 7.92 -11.54 -24.53
CA ARG A 290 6.73 -10.99 -25.21
C ARG A 290 5.87 -12.12 -25.80
N LEU A 291 6.49 -13.06 -26.50
CA LEU A 291 5.79 -14.24 -27.04
C LEU A 291 5.19 -15.11 -25.92
N ALA A 292 5.90 -15.30 -24.81
CA ALA A 292 5.35 -16.00 -23.63
C ALA A 292 4.15 -15.26 -23.03
N ALA A 293 4.17 -13.92 -22.98
CA ALA A 293 3.03 -13.12 -22.52
C ALA A 293 1.82 -13.21 -23.47
N LEU A 294 2.04 -13.39 -24.78
CA LEU A 294 0.95 -13.66 -25.73
C LEU A 294 0.37 -15.07 -25.56
N ALA A 295 1.20 -16.05 -25.17
CA ALA A 295 0.76 -17.41 -24.90
C ALA A 295 0.01 -17.54 -23.57
N ASP A 296 0.42 -16.79 -22.54
CA ASP A 296 -0.27 -16.68 -21.25
C ASP A 296 -0.57 -15.20 -20.92
N PRO A 297 -1.64 -14.60 -21.52
CA PRO A 297 -2.04 -13.22 -21.23
C PRO A 297 -2.36 -12.97 -19.75
N THR A 298 -2.74 -14.02 -19.01
CA THR A 298 -3.07 -13.93 -17.59
C THR A 298 -1.82 -13.70 -16.73
N ALA A 299 -0.63 -14.07 -17.21
CA ALA A 299 0.63 -13.78 -16.53
C ALA A 299 0.87 -12.27 -16.36
N ALA A 300 0.44 -11.44 -17.33
CA ALA A 300 0.54 -9.97 -17.25
C ALA A 300 -0.38 -9.36 -16.17
N LEU A 301 -1.34 -10.13 -15.64
CA LEU A 301 -2.15 -9.74 -14.50
C LEU A 301 -1.52 -10.14 -13.17
N THR A 302 -0.72 -11.21 -13.14
CA THR A 302 -0.12 -11.68 -11.90
C THR A 302 0.87 -10.65 -11.36
N PHE A 303 0.89 -10.47 -10.03
CA PHE A 303 1.73 -9.46 -9.42
C PHE A 303 3.15 -10.01 -9.21
N PRO A 304 4.20 -9.40 -9.80
CA PRO A 304 5.57 -9.90 -9.65
C PRO A 304 6.05 -9.76 -8.20
N LEU A 305 6.63 -10.83 -7.64
CA LEU A 305 7.15 -10.81 -6.26
C LEU A 305 8.24 -9.75 -6.07
N GLY A 306 9.11 -9.54 -7.08
CA GLY A 306 10.14 -8.50 -7.01
C GLY A 306 9.58 -7.07 -6.88
N GLN A 307 8.42 -6.79 -7.50
CA GLN A 307 7.75 -5.50 -7.32
C GLN A 307 7.15 -5.37 -5.92
N LEU A 308 6.61 -6.47 -5.37
CA LEU A 308 6.10 -6.48 -4.01
C LEU A 308 7.21 -6.28 -2.97
N PHE A 309 8.37 -6.90 -3.17
CA PHE A 309 9.57 -6.67 -2.35
C PHE A 309 10.00 -5.20 -2.40
N ALA A 310 10.16 -4.64 -3.61
CA ALA A 310 10.52 -3.24 -3.78
C ALA A 310 9.50 -2.28 -3.15
N GLY A 311 8.20 -2.59 -3.28
CA GLY A 311 7.13 -1.84 -2.63
C GLY A 311 7.24 -1.88 -1.11
N GLY A 312 7.60 -3.02 -0.52
CA GLY A 312 7.92 -3.14 0.91
C GLY A 312 9.11 -2.27 1.31
N VAL A 313 10.22 -2.31 0.55
CA VAL A 313 11.41 -1.47 0.80
C VAL A 313 11.04 0.01 0.80
N PHE A 314 10.35 0.48 -0.24
CA PHE A 314 9.96 1.88 -0.36
C PHE A 314 8.97 2.31 0.73
N THR A 315 8.08 1.41 1.15
CA THR A 315 7.15 1.65 2.26
C THR A 315 7.90 1.88 3.56
N ALA A 316 8.82 0.99 3.93
CA ALA A 316 9.55 1.12 5.18
C ALA A 316 10.44 2.36 5.20
N VAL A 317 11.14 2.68 4.10
CA VAL A 317 11.93 3.93 4.04
C VAL A 317 11.02 5.16 4.14
N ALA A 318 9.85 5.15 3.50
CA ALA A 318 8.91 6.25 3.60
C ALA A 318 8.39 6.45 5.04
N LEU A 319 8.07 5.35 5.73
CA LEU A 319 7.66 5.36 7.14
C LEU A 319 8.81 5.81 8.06
N THR A 320 10.04 5.34 7.84
CA THR A 320 11.22 5.82 8.59
C THR A 320 11.43 7.31 8.41
N ASN A 321 11.31 7.83 7.18
CA ASN A 321 11.49 9.25 6.94
C ASN A 321 10.39 10.09 7.58
N ALA A 322 9.14 9.60 7.58
CA ALA A 322 8.03 10.26 8.26
C ALA A 322 8.23 10.26 9.78
N GLN A 323 8.69 9.14 10.34
CA GLN A 323 9.02 9.04 11.76
C GLN A 323 10.12 10.03 12.14
N LEU A 324 11.24 10.03 11.42
CA LEU A 324 12.35 10.96 11.68
C LEU A 324 11.93 12.42 11.60
N LEU A 325 11.01 12.74 10.69
CA LEU A 325 10.44 14.08 10.61
C LEU A 325 9.61 14.42 11.85
N VAL A 326 8.78 13.48 12.34
CA VAL A 326 8.01 13.66 13.58
C VAL A 326 8.96 13.82 14.77
N ASP A 327 9.97 12.95 14.90
CA ASP A 327 10.96 13.01 15.98
C ASP A 327 11.69 14.36 15.99
N LEU A 328 12.15 14.84 14.83
CA LEU A 328 12.74 16.19 14.69
C LEU A 328 11.81 17.31 15.15
N MET A 329 10.51 17.21 14.82
CA MET A 329 9.53 18.21 15.25
C MET A 329 9.26 18.16 16.76
N ILE A 330 9.43 16.99 17.39
CA ILE A 330 9.31 16.82 18.85
C ILE A 330 10.53 17.42 19.53
N ASP A 331 11.72 17.04 19.08
CA ASP A 331 13.00 17.46 19.68
C ASP A 331 13.22 18.97 19.58
N ASP A 332 12.82 19.60 18.46
CA ASP A 332 12.92 21.06 18.28
C ASP A 332 11.79 21.85 18.98
N GLU A 333 11.05 21.22 19.90
CA GLU A 333 9.95 21.80 20.68
C GLU A 333 8.81 22.41 19.83
N VAL A 334 8.78 22.16 18.52
CA VAL A 334 7.67 22.60 17.63
C VAL A 334 6.36 21.94 18.03
N LEU A 335 6.45 20.75 18.61
CA LEU A 335 5.33 20.01 19.18
C LEU A 335 5.13 20.25 20.70
N ALA A 336 5.95 21.08 21.37
CA ALA A 336 5.95 21.24 22.84
C ALA A 336 5.03 22.36 23.39
N VAL A 337 4.29 23.08 22.54
CA VAL A 337 3.40 24.18 22.97
C VAL A 337 2.01 23.62 23.37
N PRO A 338 1.26 24.20 24.35
CA PRO A 338 -0.12 23.82 24.69
C PRO A 338 -1.16 24.11 23.57
N ALA A 339 -0.73 24.19 22.32
CA ALA A 339 -1.54 24.18 21.10
C ALA A 339 -2.04 22.76 20.71
N GLY A 340 -1.87 21.77 21.60
CA GLY A 340 -2.85 20.76 22.02
C GLY A 340 -3.32 19.69 21.02
N GLU A 341 -3.65 20.03 19.79
CA GLU A 341 -4.28 19.09 18.85
C GLU A 341 -3.80 19.28 17.40
N GLU A 342 -3.66 20.51 16.91
CA GLU A 342 -3.45 20.78 15.48
C GLU A 342 -2.13 20.22 14.92
N VAL A 343 -1.05 20.28 15.71
CA VAL A 343 0.28 19.81 15.28
C VAL A 343 0.40 18.29 15.38
N LEU A 344 -0.26 17.66 16.36
CA LEU A 344 -0.44 16.20 16.43
C LEU A 344 -1.22 15.70 15.21
N TRP A 345 -2.28 16.40 14.80
CA TRP A 345 -3.02 16.10 13.58
C TRP A 345 -2.15 16.26 12.32
N GLY A 346 -1.22 17.22 12.30
CA GLY A 346 -0.23 17.38 11.24
C GLY A 346 0.71 16.18 11.11
N GLY A 347 1.33 15.75 12.22
CA GLY A 347 2.19 14.55 12.25
C GLY A 347 1.43 13.27 11.87
N LEU A 348 0.22 13.10 12.41
CA LEU A 348 -0.66 11.99 12.08
C LEU A 348 -1.10 12.02 10.60
N ALA A 349 -1.35 13.19 10.02
CA ALA A 349 -1.67 13.32 8.61
C ALA A 349 -0.49 12.91 7.73
N VAL A 350 0.75 13.27 8.09
CA VAL A 350 1.96 12.86 7.37
C VAL A 350 2.15 11.34 7.45
N LEU A 351 2.03 10.74 8.65
CA LEU A 351 2.11 9.29 8.85
C LEU A 351 0.99 8.54 8.09
N ALA A 352 -0.24 9.06 8.14
CA ALA A 352 -1.35 8.49 7.40
C ALA A 352 -1.10 8.56 5.89
N LEU A 353 -0.63 9.70 5.36
CA LEU A 353 -0.27 9.85 3.95
C LEU A 353 0.84 8.88 3.53
N ALA A 354 1.84 8.65 4.40
CA ALA A 354 2.91 7.68 4.17
C ALA A 354 2.40 6.23 4.15
N ALA A 355 1.39 5.89 4.96
CA ALA A 355 0.82 4.55 5.05
C ALA A 355 -0.29 4.25 4.02
N ILE A 356 -1.03 5.27 3.58
CA ILE A 356 -2.13 5.14 2.60
C ILE A 356 -1.61 4.59 1.26
N GLN A 357 -0.47 5.10 0.80
CA GLN A 357 0.11 4.70 -0.50
C GLN A 357 0.49 3.21 -0.54
N PRO A 358 1.23 2.66 0.45
CA PRO A 358 1.46 1.23 0.62
C PRO A 358 0.18 0.39 0.72
N ALA A 359 -0.83 0.87 1.45
CA ALA A 359 -2.09 0.13 1.61
C ALA A 359 -2.82 -0.02 0.27
N ILE A 360 -2.89 1.06 -0.52
CA ILE A 360 -3.46 1.02 -1.88
C ILE A 360 -2.64 0.09 -2.77
N PHE A 361 -1.31 0.20 -2.72
CA PHE A 361 -0.40 -0.65 -3.49
C PHE A 361 -0.60 -2.14 -3.18
N LEU A 362 -0.67 -2.51 -1.90
CA LEU A 362 -0.83 -3.90 -1.47
C LEU A 362 -2.21 -4.44 -1.85
N ALA A 363 -3.27 -3.66 -1.62
CA ALA A 363 -4.62 -4.04 -1.99
C ALA A 363 -4.77 -4.24 -3.50
N ASP A 364 -4.17 -3.36 -4.30
CA ASP A 364 -4.16 -3.48 -5.76
C ASP A 364 -3.33 -4.69 -6.23
N GLY A 365 -2.12 -4.86 -5.69
CA GLY A 365 -1.24 -5.98 -6.02
C GLY A 365 -1.88 -7.34 -5.69
N VAL A 366 -2.52 -7.46 -4.52
CA VAL A 366 -3.26 -8.68 -4.13
C VAL A 366 -4.46 -8.90 -5.04
N TRP A 367 -5.23 -7.86 -5.34
CA TRP A 367 -6.36 -7.97 -6.27
C TRP A 367 -5.92 -8.50 -7.64
N ARG A 368 -4.82 -7.95 -8.18
CA ARG A 368 -4.22 -8.37 -9.44
C ARG A 368 -3.72 -9.81 -9.42
N ASP A 369 -2.93 -10.19 -8.42
CA ASP A 369 -2.41 -11.56 -8.30
C ASP A 369 -3.54 -12.57 -8.20
N VAL A 370 -4.55 -12.31 -7.35
CA VAL A 370 -5.70 -13.20 -7.21
C VAL A 370 -6.46 -13.33 -8.52
N ARG A 371 -6.73 -12.23 -9.22
CA ARG A 371 -7.46 -12.25 -10.49
C ARG A 371 -6.68 -12.96 -11.58
N GLY A 372 -5.40 -12.62 -11.77
CA GLY A 372 -4.54 -13.24 -12.77
C GLY A 372 -4.42 -14.75 -12.55
N ARG A 373 -4.22 -15.18 -11.30
CA ARG A 373 -4.14 -16.61 -10.98
C ARG A 373 -5.47 -17.33 -11.12
N GLN A 374 -6.60 -16.70 -10.77
CA GLN A 374 -7.93 -17.28 -11.01
C GLN A 374 -8.21 -17.49 -12.50
N LEU A 375 -7.89 -16.50 -13.35
CA LEU A 375 -8.03 -16.64 -14.81
C LEU A 375 -7.12 -17.74 -15.38
N ALA A 376 -5.95 -17.94 -14.78
CA ALA A 376 -5.03 -19.01 -15.13
C ALA A 376 -5.41 -20.39 -14.56
N GLY A 377 -6.49 -20.50 -13.77
CA GLY A 377 -6.82 -21.73 -13.04
C GLY A 377 -5.80 -22.11 -11.95
N ARG A 378 -4.96 -21.17 -11.50
CA ARG A 378 -3.90 -21.37 -10.50
C ARG A 378 -4.38 -20.96 -9.09
N PRO A 379 -3.98 -21.68 -8.02
CA PRO A 379 -4.32 -21.28 -6.65
C PRO A 379 -3.64 -19.97 -6.28
N GLY A 380 -4.34 -19.07 -5.57
CA GLY A 380 -3.75 -17.84 -5.03
C GLY A 380 -2.68 -18.11 -3.96
N ARG A 381 -1.75 -17.18 -3.77
CA ARG A 381 -0.55 -17.35 -2.92
C ARG A 381 -0.37 -16.27 -1.85
N PRO A 382 -1.38 -16.00 -0.99
CA PRO A 382 -1.35 -14.86 -0.08
C PRO A 382 -0.18 -14.87 0.92
N ALA A 383 0.24 -16.06 1.37
CA ALA A 383 1.37 -16.18 2.31
C ALA A 383 2.69 -15.74 1.66
N ALA A 384 2.94 -16.15 0.41
CA ALA A 384 4.14 -15.72 -0.33
C ALA A 384 4.13 -14.21 -0.58
N LEU A 385 2.97 -13.62 -0.89
CA LEU A 385 2.85 -12.17 -1.04
C LEU A 385 3.20 -11.46 0.28
N GLY A 386 2.56 -11.83 1.38
CA GLY A 386 2.82 -11.22 2.68
C GLY A 386 4.27 -11.36 3.15
N ALA A 387 4.86 -12.55 3.00
CA ALA A 387 6.25 -12.80 3.38
C ALA A 387 7.24 -11.97 2.55
N VAL A 388 7.06 -11.86 1.23
CA VAL A 388 7.93 -11.06 0.36
C VAL A 388 7.78 -9.57 0.64
N PHE A 389 6.56 -9.10 0.92
CA PHE A 389 6.33 -7.71 1.33
C PHE A 389 7.02 -7.40 2.67
N ALA A 390 6.88 -8.28 3.67
CA ALA A 390 7.54 -8.13 4.96
C ALA A 390 9.07 -8.16 4.84
N ALA A 391 9.65 -9.04 4.02
CA ALA A 391 11.07 -9.04 3.70
C ALA A 391 11.52 -7.70 3.11
N GLY A 392 10.69 -7.12 2.23
CA GLY A 392 10.90 -5.77 1.71
C GLY A 392 10.88 -4.70 2.80
N LEU A 393 9.89 -4.73 3.70
CA LEU A 393 9.81 -3.77 4.82
C LEU A 393 11.05 -3.81 5.71
N LEU A 394 11.54 -5.01 6.03
CA LEU A 394 12.76 -5.18 6.84
C LEU A 394 13.99 -4.63 6.13
N ALA A 395 14.18 -5.00 4.86
CA ALA A 395 15.27 -4.47 4.06
C ALA A 395 15.19 -2.94 3.95
N GLY A 396 13.98 -2.38 3.80
CA GLY A 396 13.77 -0.93 3.76
C GLY A 396 14.11 -0.23 5.07
N ALA A 397 13.77 -0.81 6.23
CA ALA A 397 14.17 -0.26 7.52
C ALA A 397 15.70 -0.16 7.65
N CYS A 398 16.45 -1.15 7.13
CA CYS A 398 17.91 -1.13 7.08
C CYS A 398 18.50 -0.19 6.00
N LEU A 399 17.73 0.08 4.93
CA LEU A 399 18.13 0.91 3.80
C LEU A 399 17.75 2.38 3.97
N ALA A 400 17.01 2.76 5.02
CA ALA A 400 16.66 4.16 5.27
C ALA A 400 17.95 4.99 5.45
N PRO A 401 18.26 5.91 4.52
CA PRO A 401 19.58 6.53 4.46
C PRO A 401 19.80 7.53 5.60
N TYR A 402 18.73 8.09 6.16
CA TYR A 402 18.80 9.09 7.22
C TYR A 402 18.79 8.49 8.63
N ALA A 403 18.59 7.17 8.74
CA ALA A 403 18.73 6.47 10.01
C ALA A 403 20.21 6.49 10.44
N GLY A 404 20.51 7.23 11.53
CA GLY A 404 21.86 7.47 12.03
C GLY A 404 22.48 8.83 11.67
N LEU A 405 21.82 9.63 10.81
CA LEU A 405 22.23 11.02 10.56
C LEU A 405 21.59 12.01 11.53
N VAL A 406 20.35 11.71 11.93
CA VAL A 406 19.52 12.60 12.75
C VAL A 406 19.57 12.22 14.22
N HIS A 407 19.74 10.93 14.52
CA HIS A 407 19.88 10.40 15.88
C HIS A 407 21.15 9.56 15.96
N GLN A 408 21.74 9.45 17.16
CA GLN A 408 22.86 8.54 17.37
C GLN A 408 22.51 7.13 16.86
N PRO A 409 23.48 6.42 16.24
CA PRO A 409 23.23 5.09 15.70
C PRO A 409 22.64 4.19 16.78
N ARG A 410 21.44 3.65 16.50
CA ARG A 410 20.86 2.56 17.29
C ARG A 410 21.91 1.45 17.42
N PRO A 411 22.14 0.87 18.61
CA PRO A 411 23.25 -0.05 18.81
C PRO A 411 23.11 -1.28 17.95
N ASP A 412 24.26 -1.78 17.53
CA ASP A 412 24.44 -3.02 16.80
C ASP A 412 24.11 -4.22 17.72
N GLY A 413 22.83 -4.55 17.87
CA GLY A 413 22.40 -5.66 18.73
C GLY A 413 20.91 -6.02 18.71
N TRP A 414 20.12 -5.34 17.89
CA TRP A 414 18.66 -5.41 17.88
C TRP A 414 18.09 -6.85 17.89
N PRO A 415 17.14 -7.18 18.79
CA PRO A 415 16.40 -8.44 18.70
C PRO A 415 15.42 -8.34 17.51
N LEU A 416 15.95 -8.51 16.31
CA LEU A 416 15.18 -8.47 15.06
C LEU A 416 14.12 -9.57 15.03
N LEU A 417 14.35 -10.70 15.70
CA LEU A 417 13.54 -11.90 15.53
C LEU A 417 12.06 -11.73 15.93
N PRO A 418 11.70 -11.25 17.14
CA PRO A 418 10.30 -11.14 17.56
C PRO A 418 9.51 -10.14 16.73
N SER A 419 10.07 -8.95 16.50
CA SER A 419 9.43 -7.91 15.69
C SER A 419 9.28 -8.32 14.22
N LEU A 420 10.26 -9.06 13.69
CA LEU A 420 10.22 -9.66 12.36
C LEU A 420 9.10 -10.71 12.25
N VAL A 421 8.92 -11.56 13.25
CA VAL A 421 7.83 -12.54 13.29
C VAL A 421 6.48 -11.85 13.30
N VAL A 422 6.30 -10.80 14.12
CA VAL A 422 5.05 -10.01 14.17
C VAL A 422 4.78 -9.33 12.83
N LEU A 423 5.79 -8.70 12.23
CA LEU A 423 5.66 -8.01 10.95
C LEU A 423 5.30 -8.98 9.80
N VAL A 424 5.99 -10.12 9.73
CA VAL A 424 5.71 -11.18 8.75
C VAL A 424 4.31 -11.74 8.96
N ALA A 425 3.91 -12.03 10.20
CA ALA A 425 2.58 -12.52 10.52
C ALA A 425 1.50 -11.50 10.12
N ALA A 426 1.68 -10.23 10.47
CA ALA A 426 0.76 -9.14 10.11
C ALA A 426 0.61 -8.98 8.59
N ALA A 427 1.71 -8.95 7.84
CA ALA A 427 1.70 -8.84 6.39
C ALA A 427 1.04 -10.05 5.71
N VAL A 428 1.31 -11.27 6.21
CA VAL A 428 0.69 -12.51 5.73
C VAL A 428 -0.81 -12.54 6.01
N LEU A 429 -1.22 -12.16 7.23
CA LEU A 429 -2.63 -12.09 7.61
C LEU A 429 -3.37 -11.03 6.77
N LEU A 430 -2.76 -9.87 6.56
CA LEU A 430 -3.30 -8.81 5.71
C LEU A 430 -3.47 -9.29 4.27
N CYS A 431 -2.45 -9.92 3.67
CA CYS A 431 -2.54 -10.48 2.32
C CYS A 431 -3.57 -11.60 2.20
N ARG A 432 -3.72 -12.44 3.23
CA ARG A 432 -4.76 -13.48 3.31
C ARG A 432 -6.15 -12.87 3.39
N TRP A 433 -6.33 -11.86 4.23
CA TRP A 433 -7.58 -11.13 4.37
C TRP A 433 -7.98 -10.44 3.07
N LEU A 434 -7.06 -9.69 2.44
CA LEU A 434 -7.25 -9.07 1.13
C LEU A 434 -7.59 -10.11 0.06
N THR A 435 -6.89 -11.25 0.02
CA THR A 435 -7.18 -12.33 -0.92
C THR A 435 -8.59 -12.90 -0.72
N GLY A 436 -8.98 -13.14 0.53
CA GLY A 436 -10.34 -13.58 0.87
C GLY A 436 -11.40 -12.55 0.46
N LEU A 437 -11.12 -11.27 0.66
CA LEU A 437 -11.99 -10.17 0.27
C LEU A 437 -12.18 -10.11 -1.26
N VAL A 438 -11.09 -10.21 -2.03
CA VAL A 438 -11.12 -10.23 -3.50
C VAL A 438 -11.94 -11.42 -4.01
N ARG A 439 -11.68 -12.63 -3.48
CA ARG A 439 -12.39 -13.85 -3.88
C ARG A 439 -13.89 -13.76 -3.66
N ARG A 440 -14.33 -13.18 -2.53
CA ARG A 440 -15.75 -13.03 -2.18
C ARG A 440 -16.43 -11.89 -2.94
N ALA A 441 -15.71 -10.80 -3.16
CA ALA A 441 -16.27 -9.65 -3.86
C ALA A 441 -16.43 -9.90 -5.37
N ALA A 442 -15.77 -10.94 -5.91
CA ALA A 442 -15.67 -11.24 -7.34
C ALA A 442 -15.59 -9.96 -8.22
N PRO A 443 -14.72 -8.98 -7.89
CA PRO A 443 -14.72 -7.72 -8.59
C PRO A 443 -14.05 -7.92 -9.95
N THR A 444 -14.82 -8.39 -10.92
CA THR A 444 -14.44 -8.46 -12.33
C THR A 444 -14.40 -7.06 -12.96
N THR A 445 -14.95 -6.07 -12.26
CA THR A 445 -15.08 -4.68 -12.70
C THR A 445 -14.21 -3.73 -11.87
N SER A 446 -13.83 -2.60 -12.47
CA SER A 446 -13.10 -1.53 -11.79
C SER A 446 -13.89 -0.90 -10.63
N VAL A 447 -15.23 -0.94 -10.68
CA VAL A 447 -16.10 -0.53 -9.57
C VAL A 447 -15.90 -1.47 -8.39
N GLY A 448 -15.89 -2.78 -8.63
CA GLY A 448 -15.60 -3.76 -7.59
C GLY A 448 -14.21 -3.59 -6.97
N ARG A 449 -13.20 -3.21 -7.75
CA ARG A 449 -11.86 -2.83 -7.26
C ARG A 449 -11.90 -1.62 -6.34
N ARG A 450 -12.60 -0.52 -6.72
CA ARG A 450 -12.74 0.67 -5.86
C ARG A 450 -13.50 0.38 -4.58
N VAL A 451 -14.56 -0.43 -4.66
CA VAL A 451 -15.32 -0.89 -3.49
C VAL A 451 -14.46 -1.76 -2.58
N LEU A 452 -13.51 -2.50 -3.13
CA LEU A 452 -12.55 -3.30 -2.35
C LEU A 452 -11.49 -2.44 -1.66
N LEU A 453 -11.04 -1.35 -2.32
CA LEU A 453 -10.08 -0.41 -1.73
C LEU A 453 -10.66 0.34 -0.52
N LEU A 454 -11.96 0.62 -0.50
CA LEU A 454 -12.60 1.39 0.58
C LEU A 454 -12.42 0.79 2.00
N PRO A 455 -12.68 -0.51 2.24
CA PRO A 455 -12.35 -1.15 3.53
C PRO A 455 -10.88 -1.57 3.65
N ALA A 456 -10.21 -1.86 2.53
CA ALA A 456 -8.82 -2.31 2.55
C ALA A 456 -7.85 -1.22 3.01
N LEU A 457 -8.17 0.04 2.73
CA LEU A 457 -7.34 1.18 3.06
C LEU A 457 -7.23 1.43 4.58
N PRO A 458 -8.32 1.61 5.36
CA PRO A 458 -8.19 1.83 6.80
C PRO A 458 -7.58 0.63 7.54
N VAL A 459 -7.93 -0.60 7.14
CA VAL A 459 -7.36 -1.83 7.72
C VAL A 459 -5.87 -1.94 7.37
N GLY A 460 -5.51 -1.72 6.12
CA GLY A 460 -4.12 -1.78 5.65
C GLY A 460 -3.25 -0.72 6.32
N VAL A 461 -3.70 0.54 6.34
CA VAL A 461 -3.03 1.64 7.05
C VAL A 461 -2.85 1.28 8.52
N GLY A 462 -3.92 0.83 9.17
CA GLY A 462 -3.90 0.46 10.58
C GLY A 462 -2.91 -0.63 10.93
N VAL A 463 -2.94 -1.73 10.17
CA VAL A 463 -2.01 -2.86 10.37
C VAL A 463 -0.56 -2.44 10.11
N LEU A 464 -0.32 -1.63 9.08
CA LEU A 464 1.03 -1.17 8.75
C LEU A 464 1.58 -0.23 9.83
N LEU A 465 0.79 0.75 10.27
CA LEU A 465 1.20 1.65 11.35
C LEU A 465 1.40 0.88 12.66
N LEU A 466 0.53 -0.06 13.02
CA LEU A 466 0.68 -0.87 14.24
C LEU A 466 1.91 -1.75 14.21
N ALA A 467 2.16 -2.42 13.09
CA ALA A 467 3.37 -3.20 12.95
C ALA A 467 4.62 -2.30 12.98
N TRP A 468 4.54 -1.09 12.43
CA TRP A 468 5.65 -0.13 12.43
C TRP A 468 5.93 0.45 13.81
N GLU A 469 4.93 0.94 14.52
CA GLU A 469 5.04 1.43 15.91
C GLU A 469 5.56 0.32 16.84
N THR A 470 5.05 -0.90 16.70
CA THR A 470 5.55 -2.04 17.47
C THR A 470 7.03 -2.30 17.19
N LEU A 471 7.46 -2.21 15.92
CA LEU A 471 8.86 -2.38 15.54
C LEU A 471 9.75 -1.29 16.14
N LEU A 472 9.31 -0.03 16.08
CA LEU A 472 10.04 1.10 16.64
C LEU A 472 10.15 1.01 18.16
N TRP A 473 9.06 0.70 18.84
CA TRP A 473 9.01 0.67 20.29
C TRP A 473 9.80 -0.49 20.89
N VAL A 474 9.71 -1.69 20.30
CA VAL A 474 10.60 -2.82 20.67
C VAL A 474 12.07 -2.43 20.47
N GLY A 475 12.37 -1.72 19.39
CA GLY A 475 13.72 -1.21 19.11
C GLY A 475 14.21 -0.18 20.12
N GLY A 476 13.35 0.76 20.52
CA GLY A 476 13.65 1.79 21.53
C GLY A 476 13.84 1.19 22.93
N ARG A 477 12.99 0.22 23.32
CA ARG A 477 13.15 -0.46 24.60
C ARG A 477 14.38 -1.35 24.68
N ALA A 478 14.72 -2.07 23.60
CA ALA A 478 15.97 -2.83 23.56
C ALA A 478 17.18 -1.91 23.74
N TYR A 479 17.15 -0.71 23.13
CA TYR A 479 18.16 0.31 23.35
C TYR A 479 18.24 0.76 24.81
N GLU A 480 17.10 1.08 25.41
CA GLU A 480 17.03 1.50 26.81
C GLU A 480 17.60 0.43 27.76
N CYS A 481 17.24 -0.85 27.55
CA CYS A 481 17.72 -1.95 28.40
C CYS A 481 19.23 -2.22 28.24
N ASP A 482 19.81 -1.95 27.07
CA ASP A 482 21.24 -2.10 26.83
C ASP A 482 22.07 -0.95 27.42
N HIS A 483 21.50 0.27 27.51
CA HIS A 483 22.23 1.49 27.87
C HIS A 483 21.92 2.02 29.27
N TYR A 484 20.72 1.74 29.77
CA TYR A 484 20.31 2.08 31.13
C TYR A 484 20.15 0.76 31.90
N PRO A 485 20.89 0.56 33.00
CA PRO A 485 20.83 -0.67 33.82
C PRO A 485 19.52 -0.79 34.62
N VAL A 486 18.40 -0.28 34.10
CA VAL A 486 17.07 -0.44 34.67
C VAL A 486 16.64 -1.88 34.40
N GLU A 487 16.15 -2.57 35.43
CA GLU A 487 15.78 -3.98 35.44
C GLU A 487 14.69 -4.31 34.40
N CYS A 488 15.08 -4.54 33.14
CA CYS A 488 14.18 -5.04 32.11
C CYS A 488 13.89 -6.54 32.37
N GLY A 489 12.89 -6.81 33.23
CA GLY A 489 12.43 -8.17 33.53
C GLY A 489 11.51 -8.74 32.43
N PRO A 490 11.35 -10.08 32.34
CA PRO A 490 10.46 -10.74 31.37
C PRO A 490 8.96 -10.41 31.53
N LEU A 491 8.58 -9.69 32.60
CA LEU A 491 7.22 -9.18 32.82
C LEU A 491 6.92 -7.94 31.97
N ASP A 492 7.95 -7.21 31.54
CA ASP A 492 7.78 -6.02 30.71
C ASP A 492 7.38 -6.35 29.28
N THR A 493 7.77 -7.51 28.74
CA THR A 493 7.32 -8.02 27.42
C THR A 493 5.83 -8.39 27.38
N GLY A 494 5.23 -8.77 28.52
CA GLY A 494 3.79 -9.01 28.65
C GLY A 494 2.98 -7.72 28.75
N ARG A 495 3.43 -6.77 29.58
CA ARG A 495 2.88 -5.40 29.65
C ARG A 495 3.03 -4.64 28.32
N LEU A 496 4.06 -4.99 27.53
CA LEU A 496 4.39 -4.51 26.18
C LEU A 496 3.21 -4.64 25.20
N ALA A 497 2.67 -5.86 25.07
CA ALA A 497 1.63 -6.18 24.10
C ALA A 497 0.29 -5.52 24.47
N LEU A 498 0.04 -5.37 25.77
CA LEU A 498 -1.16 -4.73 26.32
C LEU A 498 -1.13 -3.20 26.17
N ARG A 499 0.00 -2.52 26.44
CA ARG A 499 0.11 -1.05 26.25
C ARG A 499 -0.02 -0.64 24.78
N VAL A 500 0.60 -1.38 23.85
CA VAL A 500 0.48 -1.10 22.42
C VAL A 500 -0.97 -1.29 21.95
N ALA A 501 -1.66 -2.32 22.42
CA ALA A 501 -3.08 -2.56 22.13
C ALA A 501 -4.02 -1.53 22.78
N GLY A 502 -3.65 -0.98 23.95
CA GLY A 502 -4.41 0.01 24.71
C GLY A 502 -4.20 1.46 24.28
N THR A 503 -3.27 1.73 23.35
CA THR A 503 -3.05 3.10 22.87
C THR A 503 -4.32 3.65 22.17
N PRO A 504 -4.74 4.91 22.45
CA PRO A 504 -5.97 5.49 21.90
C PRO A 504 -6.07 5.42 20.38
N TRP A 505 -4.91 5.44 19.70
CA TRP A 505 -4.81 5.35 18.26
C TRP A 505 -5.05 3.92 17.75
N ALA A 506 -4.53 2.88 18.42
CA ALA A 506 -4.76 1.49 18.04
C ALA A 506 -6.25 1.15 18.20
N VAL A 507 -6.87 1.67 19.27
CA VAL A 507 -8.31 1.61 19.50
C VAL A 507 -9.08 2.36 18.40
N ALA A 508 -8.67 3.57 18.01
CA ALA A 508 -9.32 4.34 16.94
C ALA A 508 -9.20 3.66 15.56
N VAL A 509 -8.04 3.10 15.24
CA VAL A 509 -7.76 2.37 14.01
C VAL A 509 -8.56 1.07 13.93
N LEU A 510 -8.57 0.28 15.02
CA LEU A 510 -9.38 -0.94 15.10
C LEU A 510 -10.88 -0.62 15.05
N SER A 511 -11.30 0.48 15.65
CA SER A 511 -12.68 0.96 15.59
C SER A 511 -13.07 1.40 14.19
N LEU A 512 -12.23 2.16 13.47
CA LEU A 512 -12.45 2.56 12.08
C LEU A 512 -12.44 1.36 11.12
N ALA A 513 -11.54 0.40 11.33
CA ALA A 513 -11.50 -0.85 10.60
C ALA A 513 -12.81 -1.65 10.80
N THR A 514 -13.27 -1.74 12.05
CA THR A 514 -14.53 -2.41 12.42
C THR A 514 -15.73 -1.68 11.79
N LEU A 515 -15.76 -0.35 11.87
CA LEU A 515 -16.78 0.52 11.27
C LEU A 515 -16.83 0.33 9.74
N ALA A 516 -15.69 0.33 9.06
CA ALA A 516 -15.61 0.11 7.62
C ALA A 516 -16.07 -1.29 7.22
N LEU A 517 -15.70 -2.32 8.00
CA LEU A 517 -16.20 -3.69 7.82
C LEU A 517 -17.72 -3.75 8.00
N LEU A 518 -18.24 -3.05 9.01
CA LEU A 518 -19.65 -2.96 9.34
C LEU A 518 -20.44 -2.30 8.21
N VAL A 519 -19.97 -1.15 7.70
CA VAL A 519 -20.57 -0.42 6.57
C VAL A 519 -20.60 -1.27 5.31
N VAL A 520 -19.52 -1.99 4.99
CA VAL A 520 -19.49 -2.89 3.82
C VAL A 520 -20.44 -4.08 4.00
N THR A 521 -20.57 -4.59 5.22
CA THR A 521 -21.49 -5.68 5.56
C THR A 521 -22.95 -5.22 5.48
N LEU A 522 -23.24 -4.04 6.02
CA LEU A 522 -24.52 -3.32 5.97
C LEU A 522 -24.98 -3.10 4.52
N ARG A 523 -24.11 -2.52 3.69
CA ARG A 523 -24.41 -2.19 2.28
C ARG A 523 -24.66 -3.42 1.41
N ARG A 524 -24.24 -4.59 1.86
CA ARG A 524 -24.44 -5.88 1.17
C ARG A 524 -25.59 -6.70 1.75
N SER A 525 -26.10 -6.38 2.94
CA SER A 525 -27.19 -7.12 3.55
C SER A 525 -28.53 -6.46 3.22
N THR A 526 -29.41 -7.15 2.49
CA THR A 526 -30.77 -6.70 2.19
C THR A 526 -31.75 -6.89 3.37
N ARG A 527 -31.25 -7.18 4.57
CA ARG A 527 -32.07 -7.59 5.73
C ARG A 527 -32.03 -6.51 6.81
N GLY A 528 -33.17 -5.87 7.07
CA GLY A 528 -33.31 -4.76 8.03
C GLY A 528 -32.82 -5.07 9.46
N ALA A 529 -32.81 -6.33 9.88
CA ALA A 529 -32.28 -6.75 11.19
C ALA A 529 -30.74 -6.63 11.31
N LEU A 530 -30.00 -6.77 10.20
CA LEU A 530 -28.55 -6.52 10.19
C LEU A 530 -28.25 -5.03 10.23
N VAL A 531 -29.16 -4.19 9.72
CA VAL A 531 -29.05 -2.73 9.75
C VAL A 531 -29.18 -2.18 11.16
N THR A 532 -30.12 -2.70 11.94
CA THR A 532 -30.32 -2.33 13.34
C THR A 532 -29.22 -2.85 14.27
N ALA A 533 -28.79 -4.11 14.11
CA ALA A 533 -27.69 -4.67 14.91
C ALA A 533 -26.34 -3.99 14.65
N ALA A 534 -26.07 -3.65 13.39
CA ALA A 534 -24.89 -2.88 13.05
C ALA A 534 -25.05 -1.40 13.45
N GLY A 535 -26.24 -0.80 13.37
CA GLY A 535 -26.50 0.52 13.95
C GLY A 535 -26.16 0.56 15.44
N ALA A 536 -26.60 -0.42 16.21
CA ALA A 536 -26.28 -0.53 17.64
C ALA A 536 -24.78 -0.76 17.92
N ALA A 537 -24.10 -1.58 17.11
CA ALA A 537 -22.64 -1.77 17.22
C ALA A 537 -21.86 -0.50 16.84
N LEU A 538 -22.35 0.26 15.85
CA LEU A 538 -21.79 1.54 15.43
C LEU A 538 -21.96 2.61 16.53
N SER A 539 -23.15 2.67 17.13
CA SER A 539 -23.45 3.53 18.29
C SER A 539 -22.58 3.15 19.48
N GLY A 540 -22.41 1.85 19.77
CA GLY A 540 -21.53 1.39 20.85
C GLY A 540 -20.06 1.73 20.63
N ALA A 541 -19.53 1.52 19.41
CA ALA A 541 -18.16 1.90 19.08
C ALA A 541 -17.94 3.41 19.12
N LEU A 542 -18.90 4.21 18.65
CA LEU A 542 -18.86 5.67 18.76
C LEU A 542 -18.98 6.14 20.20
N LEU A 543 -19.79 5.48 21.03
CA LEU A 543 -19.91 5.79 22.46
C LEU A 543 -18.60 5.51 23.20
N VAL A 544 -17.95 4.38 22.92
CA VAL A 544 -16.63 4.01 23.49
C VAL A 544 -15.53 4.98 23.05
N LEU A 545 -15.60 5.52 21.83
CA LEU A 545 -14.69 6.57 21.35
C LEU A 545 -15.01 7.97 21.89
N ALA A 546 -16.27 8.26 22.22
CA ALA A 546 -16.73 9.57 22.68
C ALA A 546 -16.67 9.73 24.21
N LEU A 547 -16.85 8.65 24.97
CA LEU A 547 -16.87 8.66 26.44
C LEU A 547 -15.59 9.22 27.08
N PRO A 548 -14.37 8.87 26.60
CA PRO A 548 -13.13 9.47 27.09
C PRO A 548 -12.99 10.95 26.70
N ARG A 549 -13.60 11.37 25.58
CA ARG A 549 -13.42 12.72 25.00
C ARG A 549 -14.42 13.76 25.49
N LEU A 550 -15.60 13.34 25.94
CA LEU A 550 -16.61 14.25 26.48
C LEU A 550 -16.31 14.68 27.92
N GLY A 551 -15.18 14.24 28.50
CA GLY A 551 -14.90 14.38 29.93
C GLY A 551 -15.93 13.67 30.81
N VAL A 552 -16.86 12.91 30.24
CA VAL A 552 -17.92 12.20 30.97
C VAL A 552 -17.35 10.94 31.62
N ALA A 553 -16.37 10.27 31.00
CA ALA A 553 -15.63 9.20 31.66
C ALA A 553 -14.82 9.72 32.84
N ASP A 554 -14.14 10.87 32.71
CA ASP A 554 -13.35 11.47 33.79
C ASP A 554 -14.21 12.18 34.85
N ALA A 555 -15.38 12.72 34.50
CA ALA A 555 -16.31 13.36 35.42
C ALA A 555 -17.21 12.34 36.14
N LEU A 556 -17.69 11.29 35.46
CA LEU A 556 -18.31 10.14 36.15
C LEU A 556 -17.26 9.36 36.93
N ALA A 557 -16.02 9.22 36.44
CA ALA A 557 -14.95 8.64 37.25
C ALA A 557 -14.66 9.54 38.45
N LEU A 558 -14.38 10.84 38.33
CA LEU A 558 -14.06 11.64 39.52
C LEU A 558 -15.21 11.68 40.55
N ASP A 559 -16.47 11.89 40.16
CA ASP A 559 -17.58 12.01 41.14
C ASP A 559 -18.04 10.65 41.70
N VAL A 560 -17.95 9.56 40.92
CA VAL A 560 -18.35 8.22 41.37
C VAL A 560 -17.19 7.47 42.04
N TRP A 561 -15.95 7.72 41.64
CA TRP A 561 -14.74 7.04 42.15
C TRP A 561 -14.23 7.67 43.45
N THR A 562 -14.50 8.96 43.68
CA THR A 562 -14.25 9.58 45.00
C THR A 562 -15.34 9.25 46.01
N SER A 563 -16.52 8.81 45.57
CA SER A 563 -17.66 8.45 46.43
C SER A 563 -17.86 6.94 46.63
N LEU A 564 -17.18 6.08 45.88
CA LEU A 564 -17.21 4.63 46.05
C LEU A 564 -15.98 4.13 46.82
N ASP A 565 -16.23 3.32 47.84
CA ASP A 565 -15.22 2.55 48.57
C ASP A 565 -14.29 1.84 47.56
N PRO A 566 -12.95 1.98 47.64
CA PRO A 566 -11.98 1.37 46.72
C PRO A 566 -12.13 -0.16 46.58
N ARG A 567 -12.88 -0.82 47.47
CA ARG A 567 -13.27 -2.24 47.35
C ARG A 567 -14.36 -2.51 46.30
N LEU A 568 -14.93 -1.48 45.66
CA LEU A 568 -16.00 -1.60 44.66
C LEU A 568 -15.53 -1.50 43.19
N GLY A 569 -14.23 -1.26 42.93
CA GLY A 569 -13.69 -1.24 41.56
C GLY A 569 -13.83 -2.59 40.85
N THR A 570 -13.65 -3.70 41.57
CA THR A 570 -13.84 -5.06 41.08
C THR A 570 -15.30 -5.36 40.68
N PRO A 571 -16.33 -5.03 41.49
CA PRO A 571 -17.72 -5.20 41.08
C PRO A 571 -18.18 -4.26 39.96
N VAL A 572 -17.62 -3.06 39.80
CA VAL A 572 -17.94 -2.17 38.66
C VAL A 572 -17.29 -2.65 37.36
N ALA A 573 -16.04 -3.12 37.39
CA ALA A 573 -15.42 -3.81 36.27
C ALA A 573 -16.18 -5.11 35.94
N ALA A 574 -16.63 -5.86 36.95
CA ALA A 574 -17.49 -7.02 36.78
C ALA A 574 -18.87 -6.65 36.20
N LEU A 575 -19.43 -5.48 36.54
CA LEU A 575 -20.70 -4.99 35.97
C LEU A 575 -20.53 -4.57 34.50
N ALA A 576 -19.46 -3.84 34.17
CA ALA A 576 -19.11 -3.49 32.78
C ALA A 576 -18.86 -4.75 31.93
N LEU A 577 -18.20 -5.75 32.53
CA LEU A 577 -18.00 -7.08 31.96
C LEU A 577 -19.32 -7.84 31.77
N GLN A 578 -20.20 -7.81 32.77
CA GLN A 578 -21.54 -8.42 32.71
C GLN A 578 -22.41 -7.75 31.65
N VAL A 579 -22.34 -6.42 31.48
CA VAL A 579 -23.05 -5.66 30.44
C VAL A 579 -22.46 -5.94 29.05
N ALA A 580 -21.14 -5.99 28.91
CA ALA A 580 -20.48 -6.38 27.66
C ALA A 580 -20.84 -7.82 27.25
N LEU A 581 -20.93 -8.73 28.22
CA LEU A 581 -21.43 -10.10 28.02
C LEU A 581 -22.92 -10.12 27.66
N LEU A 582 -23.74 -9.29 28.33
CA LEU A 582 -25.17 -9.15 28.07
C LEU A 582 -25.46 -8.63 26.66
N VAL A 583 -24.52 -7.90 26.04
CA VAL A 583 -24.64 -7.37 24.67
C VAL A 583 -23.99 -8.28 23.64
N ALA A 584 -22.80 -8.82 23.92
CA ALA A 584 -22.04 -9.66 23.00
C ALA A 584 -22.70 -11.04 22.78
N VAL A 585 -23.31 -11.62 23.82
CA VAL A 585 -23.97 -12.93 23.73
C VAL A 585 -25.23 -12.88 22.84
N PRO A 586 -26.16 -11.91 22.98
CA PRO A 586 -27.26 -11.74 22.03
C PRO A 586 -26.80 -11.41 20.60
N LEU A 587 -25.76 -10.60 20.43
CA LEU A 587 -25.20 -10.30 19.10
C LEU A 587 -24.62 -11.55 18.44
N ALA A 588 -23.91 -12.40 19.19
CA ALA A 588 -23.41 -13.68 18.71
C ALA A 588 -24.54 -14.67 18.36
N ILE A 589 -25.68 -14.62 19.08
CA ILE A 589 -26.89 -15.40 18.80
C ILE A 589 -27.61 -14.94 17.52
N LEU A 590 -27.58 -13.64 17.22
CA LEU A 590 -28.29 -13.03 16.08
C LEU A 590 -27.49 -13.05 14.76
N LEU A 591 -26.16 -13.17 14.84
CA LEU A 591 -25.27 -13.10 13.67
C LEU A 591 -25.07 -14.47 12.98
N PRO A 592 -24.71 -14.50 11.68
CA PRO A 592 -24.35 -15.73 10.98
C PRO A 592 -23.18 -16.46 11.64
N ARG A 593 -23.16 -17.80 11.60
CA ARG A 593 -22.14 -18.68 12.23
C ARG A 593 -20.67 -18.25 11.98
N ALA A 594 -20.38 -17.62 10.84
CA ALA A 594 -19.03 -17.22 10.45
C ALA A 594 -18.51 -15.98 11.20
N SER A 595 -19.38 -15.16 11.80
CA SER A 595 -19.02 -13.93 12.52
C SER A 595 -19.11 -14.06 14.04
N ALA A 596 -19.76 -15.10 14.56
CA ALA A 596 -19.87 -15.33 16.00
C ALA A 596 -18.52 -15.66 16.66
N GLY A 597 -17.66 -16.44 15.99
CA GLY A 597 -16.33 -16.79 16.51
C GLY A 597 -15.39 -15.58 16.64
N PRO A 598 -15.19 -14.78 15.59
CA PRO A 598 -14.37 -13.57 15.67
C PRO A 598 -14.87 -12.52 16.68
N LEU A 599 -16.19 -12.38 16.84
CA LEU A 599 -16.76 -11.46 17.84
C LEU A 599 -16.64 -12.00 19.27
N ALA A 600 -16.85 -13.30 19.49
CA ALA A 600 -16.60 -13.91 20.79
C ALA A 600 -15.11 -13.85 21.17
N ALA A 601 -14.21 -13.99 20.18
CA ALA A 601 -12.78 -13.79 20.36
C ALA A 601 -12.44 -12.32 20.67
N GLY A 602 -13.03 -11.36 19.95
CA GLY A 602 -12.86 -9.93 20.23
C GLY A 602 -13.38 -9.53 21.61
N ALA A 603 -14.55 -10.05 22.01
CA ALA A 603 -15.09 -9.86 23.36
C ALA A 603 -14.19 -10.49 24.42
N GLY A 604 -13.71 -11.72 24.22
CA GLY A 604 -12.75 -12.37 25.11
C GLY A 604 -11.45 -11.58 25.26
N TRP A 605 -10.93 -11.01 24.18
CA TRP A 605 -9.76 -10.12 24.23
C TRP A 605 -10.02 -8.83 25.01
N LEU A 606 -11.22 -8.25 24.86
CA LEU A 606 -11.64 -7.09 25.65
C LEU A 606 -11.75 -7.41 27.15
N VAL A 607 -12.32 -8.57 27.50
CA VAL A 607 -12.37 -9.08 28.88
C VAL A 607 -10.96 -9.22 29.46
N LEU A 608 -10.05 -9.83 28.70
CA LEU A 608 -8.67 -10.04 29.13
C LEU A 608 -7.94 -8.71 29.33
N ALA A 609 -8.07 -7.80 28.36
CA ALA A 609 -7.38 -6.51 28.39
C ALA A 609 -7.90 -5.61 29.52
N ALA A 610 -9.21 -5.47 29.66
CA ALA A 610 -9.81 -4.63 30.70
C ALA A 610 -9.59 -5.19 32.11
N GLY A 611 -9.67 -6.51 32.28
CA GLY A 611 -9.40 -7.16 33.57
C GLY A 611 -7.95 -7.00 34.01
N LEU A 612 -7.00 -7.17 33.08
CA LEU A 612 -5.58 -6.98 33.38
C LEU A 612 -5.23 -5.51 33.63
N ASP A 613 -5.83 -4.58 32.90
CA ASP A 613 -5.60 -3.14 33.10
C ASP A 613 -6.07 -2.68 34.49
N ALA A 614 -7.27 -3.12 34.91
CA ALA A 614 -7.79 -2.84 36.24
C ALA A 614 -6.92 -3.43 37.36
N GLN A 615 -6.43 -4.67 37.19
CA GLN A 615 -5.56 -5.31 38.18
C GLN A 615 -4.18 -4.64 38.26
N LEU A 616 -3.67 -4.16 37.13
CA LEU A 616 -2.40 -3.43 37.07
C LEU A 616 -2.52 -2.05 37.70
N ALA A 617 -3.65 -1.36 37.54
CA ALA A 617 -3.94 -0.12 38.24
C ALA A 617 -4.00 -0.33 39.76
N GLU A 618 -4.70 -1.38 40.22
CA GLU A 618 -4.77 -1.74 41.64
C GLU A 618 -3.38 -2.00 42.26
N TRP A 619 -2.48 -2.66 41.52
CA TRP A 619 -1.10 -2.87 41.99
C TRP A 619 -0.22 -1.64 41.91
N ALA A 620 -0.50 -0.70 41.00
CA ALA A 620 0.24 0.55 40.90
C ALA A 620 -0.07 1.48 42.08
N ASP A 621 -1.32 1.47 42.55
CA ASP A 621 -1.78 2.29 43.68
C ASP A 621 -1.65 1.58 45.03
N GLY A 622 -1.31 0.29 45.03
CA GLY A 622 -1.15 -0.54 46.22
C GLY A 622 0.17 -0.28 46.97
N PRO A 623 0.18 -0.35 48.33
CA PRO A 623 1.38 -0.11 49.13
C PRO A 623 2.44 -1.23 49.03
N VAL A 624 2.13 -2.34 48.36
CA VAL A 624 3.01 -3.50 48.22
C VAL A 624 3.09 -3.87 46.74
N ALA A 625 4.31 -3.91 46.20
CA ALA A 625 4.55 -4.32 44.83
C ALA A 625 4.07 -5.77 44.60
N ALA A 626 3.35 -5.99 43.50
CA ALA A 626 2.82 -7.30 43.13
C ALA A 626 3.94 -8.33 42.97
N ARG A 627 3.75 -9.54 43.52
CA ARG A 627 4.70 -10.63 43.34
C ARG A 627 4.50 -11.28 41.96
N PRO A 628 5.53 -11.93 41.39
CA PRO A 628 5.41 -12.60 40.11
C PRO A 628 4.30 -13.66 40.06
N GLU A 629 4.05 -14.35 41.18
CA GLU A 629 2.91 -15.28 41.32
C GLU A 629 1.55 -14.60 41.15
N ASP A 630 1.39 -13.35 41.59
CA ASP A 630 0.13 -12.59 41.52
C ASP A 630 -0.23 -12.21 40.07
N LEU A 631 0.78 -11.86 39.25
CA LEU A 631 0.57 -11.63 37.82
C LEU A 631 0.16 -12.92 37.10
N THR A 632 0.84 -14.01 37.41
CA THR A 632 0.55 -15.31 36.79
C THR A 632 -0.87 -15.75 37.13
N TYR A 633 -1.30 -15.53 38.37
CA TYR A 633 -2.67 -15.79 38.82
C TYR A 633 -3.70 -14.87 38.14
N ALA A 634 -3.43 -13.57 38.03
CA ALA A 634 -4.33 -12.62 37.35
C ALA A 634 -4.49 -12.93 35.86
N VAL A 635 -3.37 -13.15 35.15
CA VAL A 635 -3.38 -13.56 33.74
C VAL A 635 -4.13 -14.87 33.57
N GLY A 636 -3.88 -15.87 34.42
CA GLY A 636 -4.62 -17.13 34.39
C GLY A 636 -6.13 -16.94 34.60
N THR A 637 -6.52 -16.06 35.52
CA THR A 637 -7.92 -15.76 35.84
C THR A 637 -8.63 -15.07 34.67
N PHE A 638 -8.05 -13.99 34.14
CA PHE A 638 -8.66 -13.25 33.03
C PHE A 638 -8.59 -14.00 31.70
N LEU A 639 -7.55 -14.81 31.47
CA LEU A 639 -7.48 -15.70 30.33
C LEU A 639 -8.54 -16.80 30.42
N GLY A 640 -8.75 -17.37 31.62
CA GLY A 640 -9.83 -18.32 31.88
C GLY A 640 -11.21 -17.72 31.61
N GLN A 641 -11.45 -16.49 32.05
CA GLN A 641 -12.69 -15.74 31.77
C GLN A 641 -12.86 -15.48 30.26
N ALA A 642 -11.82 -15.00 29.57
CA ALA A 642 -11.82 -14.78 28.13
C ALA A 642 -12.11 -16.08 27.34
N LEU A 643 -11.49 -17.19 27.75
CA LEU A 643 -11.74 -18.51 27.16
C LEU A 643 -13.17 -18.96 27.39
N ALA A 644 -13.73 -18.72 28.58
CA ALA A 644 -15.12 -19.02 28.89
C ALA A 644 -16.09 -18.24 27.98
N VAL A 645 -15.82 -16.96 27.69
CA VAL A 645 -16.59 -16.15 26.72
C VAL A 645 -16.56 -16.75 25.32
N VAL A 646 -15.37 -17.13 24.85
CA VAL A 646 -15.19 -17.76 23.54
C VAL A 646 -15.94 -19.09 23.46
N LEU A 647 -15.81 -19.93 24.49
CA LEU A 647 -16.44 -21.25 24.57
C LEU A 647 -17.97 -21.13 24.66
N LEU A 648 -18.52 -20.18 25.42
CA LEU A 648 -19.96 -19.88 25.47
C LEU A 648 -20.49 -19.41 24.11
N GLY A 649 -19.78 -18.51 23.42
CA GLY A 649 -20.13 -18.07 22.08
C GLY A 649 -20.13 -19.20 21.04
N VAL A 650 -19.13 -20.10 21.12
CA VAL A 650 -19.04 -21.29 20.27
C VAL A 650 -20.16 -22.29 20.60
N ALA A 651 -20.41 -22.58 21.87
CA ALA A 651 -21.45 -23.50 22.32
C ALA A 651 -22.86 -23.02 21.90
N ALA A 652 -23.16 -21.72 22.07
CA ALA A 652 -24.40 -21.11 21.61
C ALA A 652 -24.56 -21.23 20.08
N GLY A 653 -23.49 -20.97 19.32
CA GLY A 653 -23.47 -21.13 17.86
C GLY A 653 -23.73 -22.57 17.39
N ILE A 654 -23.23 -23.57 18.14
CA ILE A 654 -23.45 -25.00 17.88
C ILE A 654 -24.90 -25.41 18.20
N LEU A 655 -25.43 -25.00 19.35
CA LEU A 655 -26.80 -25.32 19.81
C LEU A 655 -27.88 -24.77 18.87
N ILE A 656 -27.76 -23.51 18.47
CA ILE A 656 -28.65 -22.87 17.48
C ILE A 656 -28.51 -23.56 16.12
N GLY A 657 -27.29 -23.95 15.81
CA GLY A 657 -26.95 -24.69 14.63
C GLY A 657 -27.64 -26.05 14.51
N ARG A 658 -27.75 -26.79 15.62
CA ARG A 658 -28.48 -28.07 15.69
C ARG A 658 -29.99 -27.86 15.58
N ARG A 659 -30.56 -26.78 16.16
CA ARG A 659 -31.98 -26.44 16.01
C ARG A 659 -32.37 -26.09 14.57
N ARG A 660 -31.52 -25.38 13.82
CA ARG A 660 -31.78 -25.04 12.39
C ARG A 660 -31.57 -26.20 11.42
N GLY A 661 -30.83 -27.24 11.83
CA GLY A 661 -30.58 -28.45 11.02
C GLY A 661 -31.71 -29.47 11.05
N ARG A 662 -32.59 -29.43 12.06
CA ARG A 662 -33.82 -30.24 12.07
C ARG A 662 -34.87 -29.56 11.19
N ARG A 663 -34.88 -29.92 9.90
CA ARG A 663 -36.10 -29.76 9.10
C ARG A 663 -37.21 -30.57 9.78
N PRO A 664 -38.42 -30.01 9.98
CA PRO A 664 -39.54 -30.82 10.42
C PRO A 664 -39.72 -31.96 9.41
N ALA A 665 -39.76 -33.19 9.91
CA ALA A 665 -40.04 -34.36 9.09
C ALA A 665 -41.38 -34.13 8.38
N GLY A 666 -41.34 -34.01 7.05
CA GLY A 666 -42.51 -33.70 6.21
C GLY A 666 -42.46 -32.36 5.45
N ALA A 667 -41.49 -31.48 5.68
CA ALA A 667 -41.40 -30.22 4.91
C ALA A 667 -41.03 -30.49 3.43
N PRO A 668 -41.87 -30.10 2.45
CA PRO A 668 -41.65 -30.40 1.04
C PRO A 668 -40.37 -29.73 0.49
N ARG A 669 -39.46 -30.55 -0.06
CA ARG A 669 -38.91 -30.34 -1.42
C ARG A 669 -39.10 -28.96 -2.07
N PRO A 670 -38.32 -27.89 -1.82
CA PRO A 670 -38.44 -26.69 -2.67
C PRO A 670 -38.21 -27.06 -4.13
N ARG A 671 -39.23 -26.86 -4.97
CA ARG A 671 -39.20 -27.12 -6.41
C ARG A 671 -38.01 -26.41 -7.03
N GLN A 672 -37.09 -27.18 -7.64
CA GLN A 672 -36.02 -26.64 -8.46
C GLN A 672 -36.64 -25.88 -9.65
N ARG A 673 -36.64 -24.56 -9.59
CA ARG A 673 -36.93 -23.71 -10.76
C ARG A 673 -35.79 -23.88 -11.76
N LYS A 674 -36.04 -24.65 -12.83
CA LYS A 674 -35.22 -24.58 -14.06
C LYS A 674 -35.32 -23.16 -14.60
N ARG A 675 -34.21 -22.42 -14.58
CA ARG A 675 -34.09 -21.14 -15.29
C ARG A 675 -33.75 -21.44 -16.75
N THR A 676 -34.74 -21.39 -17.62
CA THR A 676 -34.55 -21.30 -19.08
C THR A 676 -34.17 -19.87 -19.42
N TYR A 677 -33.00 -19.67 -20.01
CA TYR A 677 -32.62 -18.42 -20.67
C TYR A 677 -33.07 -18.51 -22.13
N GLN A 678 -34.08 -17.74 -22.51
CA GLN A 678 -34.39 -17.45 -23.91
C GLN A 678 -33.47 -16.32 -24.37
N LEU A 679 -32.66 -16.60 -25.39
CA LEU A 679 -31.99 -15.59 -26.22
C LEU A 679 -33.04 -15.07 -27.21
N ALA A 680 -33.26 -13.76 -27.21
CA ALA A 680 -34.02 -13.07 -28.25
C ALA A 680 -33.04 -12.66 -29.36
N ASP A 681 -33.26 -13.21 -30.55
CA ASP A 681 -32.79 -12.66 -31.81
C ASP A 681 -33.67 -11.45 -32.15
N GLU A 682 -33.08 -10.28 -32.36
CA GLU A 682 -33.72 -9.23 -33.18
C GLU A 682 -32.68 -8.62 -34.12
N VAL A 683 -32.99 -8.81 -35.40
CA VAL A 683 -32.43 -8.17 -36.59
C VAL A 683 -33.15 -6.82 -36.77
N GLY A 684 -32.37 -5.78 -37.05
CA GLY A 684 -32.83 -4.44 -37.44
C GLY A 684 -31.64 -3.58 -37.82
#